data_AF-A0A345SSW8-F1
#
_entry.id   AF-A0A345SSW8-F1
#
_cell.length_a   1.000
_cell.length_b   1.000
_cell.length_c   1.000
_cell.angle_alpha   90.00
_cell.angle_beta   90.00
_cell.angle_gamma   90.00
#
_symmetry.space_group_name_H-M   'P 1'
#
loop_
_entity.id
_entity.type
_entity.pdbx_description
1 polymer ?
#
loop_
_entity_poly.entity_id
_entity_poly.type
_entity_poly.pdbx_seq_one_letter_code
_entity_poly.pdbx_strand_id
1 'polypeptide(L)'
;MRKNSARIRQAVLALATAAVVAVTQTPSAGASPGSERQKSSDSGSSALNGHRHGKADKDLPGAVRSPAAKSRNAAAKAKARVSWSRYGTPTTVVPDGNGDTLAKGLPTKPEQAARAYLKTNAELFGVTAAQVDALKLVSVSPIGKGAAVLLAQEVDGKPLARDGQVSVGVVDGSVVSVTGALAPITGTPKAATLSEQDAIKAALADVTLSPGKLTQSEGTGRWHRYEAAGLAGTQLARPVVVADPDGTVRSAYQVQVGSASEDPEMYDIVVDARTGEVLARESLVEDEVADGHDGNPQWKAFPFSPPLNDSSADTRETYCWVQGPGCDKAVSEDAPGAPHHAWDIATGEGGGTYGSYYKLGTTLGANAFSSDGKASNGRNWLNVTPDVRPDRVYDYSYTDAWHASGCDPKVLTDPSQPDRDAAVGNLFVQHNGMHDFSYHLGFTETAWNMQSDNYGLGGKGGDPEMGNARSGANTPSTRNNANQSTGAEGGVALTNMYLWQPLAGSFYGRCADGDFDASVIGHEYTHAITNRMIGGPDAGISGTHGGSMGESWSDLVASERLIETGAVPAGVDPWVVGPYVTANNERGIRNFAIDKNPLNYSNFGFDMAGPEVHSDGEIWNAVQYEVRQALVGKYGEATKKVAAACAAGKTAVEQCGGGRRWIQLMFDSYLLMASGKITMVDARDAMLAADKIRFHGEDLDVMWGAFAQRGLGIDATALSTSDTRPHADFATPAAPNSTVTFKVVNGGEDIPNAKIYIGQFSARTTPIAGTTADLSNKALFAKGHYDAIAVAPGFGLTRFDFQVDDGSKQNVKIKMQPNLASAAAGATATGDGLNLVKLIDEDEGTNWAFVGESTKTSVTGKGVNIHLAVDAPVKVRRIQVSAINRPTDSKDPGGDTAAQSRFSALRRFEVSACTRTATVDCSKSTQFHVVYLSPADAFSAVKPRPVAPDLTMHSFDIPATTATDLRFEAITNQCVGAPAYAGKQDNDPNNVTDCATGSLSAFDVRASEFQVFEK
;
A
#
# COMPACT_ATOMS: atom_id res chain seq x y z
N MET A 1 25.01 38.82 -44.63
CA MET A 1 24.04 39.80 -45.17
C MET A 1 22.71 39.59 -44.48
N ARG A 2 22.16 40.69 -43.91
CA ARG A 2 20.91 40.85 -43.09
C ARG A 2 20.81 39.90 -41.87
N LYS A 3 21.45 40.23 -40.73
CA LYS A 3 21.00 41.09 -39.60
C LYS A 3 19.86 40.44 -38.79
N ASN A 4 19.81 40.41 -37.46
CA ASN A 4 20.73 40.70 -36.36
C ASN A 4 19.91 40.46 -35.06
N SER A 5 20.57 39.98 -34.00
CA SER A 5 20.44 40.48 -32.60
C SER A 5 19.09 40.34 -31.86
N ALA A 6 18.99 39.59 -30.75
CA ALA A 6 19.33 40.02 -29.37
C ALA A 6 18.44 41.20 -28.88
N ARG A 7 17.87 41.30 -27.67
CA ARG A 7 18.34 40.93 -26.32
C ARG A 7 17.35 41.57 -25.29
N ILE A 8 17.46 41.16 -24.01
CA ILE A 8 17.19 41.94 -22.76
C ILE A 8 15.71 42.05 -22.31
N ARG A 9 15.23 41.50 -21.17
CA ARG A 9 15.53 41.63 -19.70
C ARG A 9 15.01 42.91 -19.02
N GLN A 10 14.54 42.72 -17.78
CA GLN A 10 14.24 43.66 -16.67
C GLN A 10 12.76 44.10 -16.54
N ALA A 11 12.18 44.32 -15.35
CA ALA A 11 12.44 43.99 -13.95
C ALA A 11 11.24 44.50 -13.11
N VAL A 12 10.85 43.77 -12.06
CA VAL A 12 10.46 44.20 -10.69
C VAL A 12 9.64 45.50 -10.48
N LEU A 13 8.47 45.43 -9.81
CA LEU A 13 8.21 46.02 -8.47
C LEU A 13 6.82 45.66 -7.90
N ALA A 14 6.77 45.54 -6.57
CA ALA A 14 5.65 45.19 -5.70
C ALA A 14 4.61 46.31 -5.48
N LEU A 15 3.43 45.96 -4.94
CA LEU A 15 2.72 46.73 -3.90
C LEU A 15 1.58 45.91 -3.26
N ALA A 16 1.54 45.97 -1.94
CA ALA A 16 0.53 45.37 -1.06
C ALA A 16 -0.60 46.38 -0.76
N THR A 17 -1.83 45.89 -0.52
CA THR A 17 -2.77 46.51 0.43
C THR A 17 -3.90 45.55 0.82
N ALA A 18 -4.10 45.40 2.12
CA ALA A 18 -5.24 44.75 2.76
C ALA A 18 -6.43 45.71 2.89
N ALA A 19 -7.66 45.19 2.87
CA ALA A 19 -8.80 45.82 3.54
C ALA A 19 -9.94 44.82 3.79
N VAL A 20 -10.25 44.62 5.07
CA VAL A 20 -11.45 44.00 5.64
C VAL A 20 -12.59 45.00 5.60
N VAL A 21 -13.81 44.62 5.17
CA VAL A 21 -15.06 45.24 5.64
C VAL A 21 -16.19 44.20 5.67
N ALA A 22 -16.80 44.08 6.85
CA ALA A 22 -17.99 43.30 7.17
C ALA A 22 -19.28 43.92 6.60
N VAL A 23 -20.30 43.10 6.34
CA VAL A 23 -21.66 43.57 6.02
C VAL A 23 -22.67 42.95 6.97
N THR A 24 -23.36 43.84 7.68
CA THR A 24 -24.50 43.61 8.57
C THR A 24 -25.83 43.54 7.80
N GLN A 25 -26.81 42.86 8.42
CA GLN A 25 -28.13 42.50 7.94
C GLN A 25 -29.18 43.64 7.85
N THR A 26 -30.08 43.50 6.85
CA THR A 26 -31.57 43.71 6.86
C THR A 26 -32.20 45.12 6.96
N PRO A 27 -33.52 45.35 6.68
CA PRO A 27 -34.54 44.58 5.89
C PRO A 27 -35.52 45.44 5.00
N SER A 28 -36.36 44.71 4.25
CA SER A 28 -37.83 44.88 4.04
C SER A 28 -38.42 45.56 2.78
N ALA A 29 -39.36 44.79 2.19
CA ALA A 29 -40.64 45.11 1.53
C ALA A 29 -40.65 46.01 0.27
N GLY A 30 -41.40 45.72 -0.80
CA GLY A 30 -42.39 44.70 -1.11
C GLY A 30 -43.05 44.95 -2.48
N ALA A 31 -43.94 44.02 -2.85
CA ALA A 31 -45.01 44.09 -3.87
C ALA A 31 -44.68 43.95 -5.39
N SER A 32 -45.15 42.83 -5.95
CA SER A 32 -45.60 42.61 -7.36
C SER A 32 -46.91 43.41 -7.64
N PRO A 33 -47.50 43.54 -8.87
CA PRO A 33 -47.65 42.53 -9.94
C PRO A 33 -47.72 42.98 -11.44
N GLY A 34 -47.72 42.01 -12.37
CA GLY A 34 -48.52 42.06 -13.61
C GLY A 34 -47.85 42.24 -15.00
N SER A 35 -47.72 41.12 -15.73
CA SER A 35 -48.11 40.86 -17.16
C SER A 35 -47.57 41.78 -18.28
N GLU A 36 -47.09 41.34 -19.45
CA GLU A 36 -47.59 40.28 -20.34
C GLU A 36 -46.58 40.04 -21.51
N ARG A 37 -46.45 38.77 -21.92
CA ARG A 37 -45.98 38.15 -23.18
C ARG A 37 -45.13 38.91 -24.22
N GLN A 38 -44.04 38.26 -24.65
CA GLN A 38 -43.82 37.94 -26.07
C GLN A 38 -43.00 36.64 -26.28
N LYS A 39 -43.41 35.85 -27.28
CA LYS A 39 -42.91 34.52 -27.70
C LYS A 39 -41.49 34.56 -28.28
N SER A 40 -40.72 33.49 -28.10
CA SER A 40 -39.81 32.99 -29.13
C SER A 40 -39.89 31.47 -29.25
N SER A 41 -39.93 31.02 -30.49
CA SER A 41 -40.15 29.68 -30.99
C SER A 41 -38.97 28.71 -30.80
N ASP A 42 -39.32 27.43 -30.71
CA ASP A 42 -38.45 26.25 -30.74
C ASP A 42 -37.43 26.24 -31.88
N SER A 43 -36.22 25.79 -31.55
CA SER A 43 -35.42 24.91 -32.41
C SER A 43 -34.57 24.01 -31.51
N GLY A 44 -34.81 22.69 -31.59
CA GLY A 44 -34.38 21.71 -30.61
C GLY A 44 -32.87 21.44 -30.53
N SER A 45 -32.47 21.05 -29.32
CA SER A 45 -31.49 20.02 -29.07
C SER A 45 -32.05 19.09 -27.99
N SER A 46 -32.00 17.79 -28.27
CA SER A 46 -32.40 16.70 -27.40
C SER A 46 -31.58 16.69 -26.11
N ALA A 47 -32.19 17.11 -25.01
CA ALA A 47 -31.68 16.85 -23.68
C ALA A 47 -31.87 15.37 -23.34
N LEU A 48 -30.80 14.70 -22.94
CA LEU A 48 -30.80 13.37 -22.35
C LEU A 48 -31.73 13.36 -21.13
N ASN A 49 -32.61 12.36 -21.09
CA ASN A 49 -33.70 12.19 -20.13
C ASN A 49 -33.18 12.22 -18.68
N GLY A 50 -33.55 13.24 -17.91
CA GLY A 50 -33.49 13.18 -16.46
C GLY A 50 -34.58 12.23 -15.96
N HIS A 51 -34.21 11.24 -15.16
CA HIS A 51 -35.15 10.42 -14.40
C HIS A 51 -36.05 11.37 -13.59
N ARG A 52 -37.36 11.29 -13.81
CA ARG A 52 -38.33 12.14 -13.14
C ARG A 52 -38.51 11.60 -11.73
N HIS A 53 -37.81 12.20 -10.75
CA HIS A 53 -38.07 11.91 -9.35
C HIS A 53 -39.55 12.23 -9.03
N GLY A 54 -40.24 11.28 -8.39
CA GLY A 54 -41.56 11.48 -7.81
C GLY A 54 -41.59 12.65 -6.80
N LYS A 55 -42.76 12.97 -6.23
CA LYS A 55 -42.86 14.10 -5.29
C LYS A 55 -42.12 13.80 -3.99
N ALA A 56 -41.20 14.69 -3.61
CA ALA A 56 -40.46 14.63 -2.35
C ALA A 56 -41.36 14.49 -1.11
N ASP A 57 -40.81 13.96 -0.03
CA ASP A 57 -41.51 13.76 1.24
C ASP A 57 -42.08 15.07 1.81
N LYS A 58 -43.15 14.92 2.59
CA LYS A 58 -43.81 15.99 3.33
C LYS A 58 -43.99 15.55 4.76
N ASP A 59 -43.28 16.20 5.67
CA ASP A 59 -43.45 15.99 7.11
C ASP A 59 -44.80 16.51 7.61
N LEU A 60 -45.26 15.93 8.73
CA LEU A 60 -46.44 16.39 9.44
C LEU A 60 -46.33 17.90 9.80
N PRO A 61 -47.38 18.72 9.58
CA PRO A 61 -47.35 20.15 9.85
C PRO A 61 -47.25 20.46 11.35
N GLY A 62 -46.75 21.64 11.71
CA GLY A 62 -46.74 22.16 13.10
C GLY A 62 -45.35 22.50 13.65
N ALA A 63 -45.31 23.38 14.66
CA ALA A 63 -44.06 23.78 15.30
C ALA A 63 -43.52 22.68 16.22
N VAL A 64 -42.21 22.42 16.15
CA VAL A 64 -41.51 21.53 17.09
C VAL A 64 -41.64 22.09 18.51
N ARG A 65 -42.09 21.26 19.45
CA ARG A 65 -42.17 21.62 20.86
C ARG A 65 -40.84 21.31 21.54
N SER A 66 -40.19 22.33 22.09
CA SER A 66 -39.04 22.11 22.96
C SER A 66 -39.42 21.27 24.18
N PRO A 67 -38.55 20.35 24.65
CA PRO A 67 -38.85 19.52 25.81
C PRO A 67 -39.17 20.38 27.05
N ALA A 68 -40.05 19.91 27.93
CA ALA A 68 -40.36 20.63 29.16
C ALA A 68 -39.14 20.65 30.10
N ALA A 69 -38.98 21.73 30.88
CA ALA A 69 -37.90 21.82 31.87
C ALA A 69 -37.92 20.64 32.86
N LYS A 70 -39.13 20.16 33.21
CA LYS A 70 -39.31 18.97 34.04
C LYS A 70 -38.76 17.69 33.38
N SER A 71 -39.00 17.49 32.08
CA SER A 71 -38.49 16.33 31.34
C SER A 71 -36.97 16.36 31.19
N ARG A 72 -36.37 17.54 30.95
CA ARG A 72 -34.91 17.72 30.97
C ARG A 72 -34.31 17.42 32.35
N ASN A 73 -34.96 17.87 33.42
CA ASN A 73 -34.51 17.60 34.79
C ASN A 73 -34.65 16.10 35.14
N ALA A 74 -35.70 15.44 34.65
CA ALA A 74 -35.88 14.00 34.80
C ALA A 74 -34.78 13.20 34.07
N ALA A 75 -34.40 13.59 32.85
CA ALA A 75 -33.28 13.00 32.11
C ALA A 75 -31.94 13.14 32.86
N ALA A 76 -31.66 14.35 33.38
CA ALA A 76 -30.46 14.60 34.18
C ALA A 76 -30.43 13.77 35.48
N LYS A 77 -31.58 13.64 36.16
CA LYS A 77 -31.72 12.79 37.37
C LYS A 77 -31.53 11.31 37.06
N ALA A 78 -31.96 10.86 35.89
CA ALA A 78 -31.83 9.49 35.42
C ALA A 78 -30.41 9.15 34.90
N LYS A 79 -29.48 10.13 34.86
CA LYS A 79 -28.14 9.97 34.26
C LYS A 79 -28.22 9.37 32.85
N ALA A 80 -29.15 9.87 32.05
CA ALA A 80 -29.39 9.39 30.71
C ALA A 80 -29.14 10.49 29.68
N ARG A 81 -28.52 10.13 28.56
CA ARG A 81 -28.50 10.97 27.35
C ARG A 81 -29.83 10.78 26.62
N VAL A 82 -30.46 11.91 26.27
CA VAL A 82 -31.80 11.93 25.69
C VAL A 82 -31.83 12.79 24.43
N SER A 83 -32.25 12.18 23.32
CA SER A 83 -32.66 12.88 22.10
C SER A 83 -34.17 13.13 22.14
N TRP A 84 -34.65 14.23 21.55
CA TRP A 84 -36.05 14.67 21.70
C TRP A 84 -36.80 14.67 20.35
N SER A 85 -38.08 14.29 20.40
CA SER A 85 -39.02 14.26 19.28
C SER A 85 -39.63 15.64 19.04
N ARG A 86 -40.41 15.77 17.95
CA ARG A 86 -41.25 16.95 17.67
C ARG A 86 -42.22 17.30 18.81
N TYR A 87 -42.52 16.34 19.69
CA TYR A 87 -43.43 16.51 20.83
C TYR A 87 -42.74 16.98 22.11
N GLY A 88 -41.39 17.07 22.11
CA GLY A 88 -40.62 17.30 23.32
C GLY A 88 -40.58 16.10 24.26
N THR A 89 -40.91 14.90 23.75
CA THR A 89 -40.74 13.59 24.41
C THR A 89 -39.47 12.91 23.86
N PRO A 90 -38.89 11.91 24.54
CA PRO A 90 -37.67 11.26 24.06
C PRO A 90 -37.89 10.56 22.72
N THR A 91 -36.89 10.54 21.85
CA THR A 91 -36.74 9.60 20.71
C THR A 91 -35.75 8.49 21.04
N THR A 92 -34.75 8.80 21.86
CA THR A 92 -33.75 7.85 22.37
C THR A 92 -33.40 8.23 23.80
N VAL A 93 -33.35 7.23 24.68
CA VAL A 93 -32.84 7.32 26.05
C VAL A 93 -31.80 6.22 26.20
N VAL A 94 -30.57 6.60 26.54
CA VAL A 94 -29.46 5.67 26.80
C VAL A 94 -28.66 6.16 28.02
N PRO A 95 -27.92 5.28 28.71
CA PRO A 95 -27.09 5.70 29.84
C PRO A 95 -26.08 6.78 29.45
N ASP A 96 -25.75 7.68 30.38
CA ASP A 96 -24.72 8.70 30.23
C ASP A 96 -23.34 8.20 30.71
N GLY A 97 -22.27 8.60 30.02
CA GLY A 97 -20.89 8.13 30.29
C GLY A 97 -20.71 6.60 30.22
N ASN A 98 -19.97 6.02 31.17
CA ASN A 98 -19.67 4.58 31.28
C ASN A 98 -20.80 3.75 31.93
N GLY A 99 -22.06 4.19 31.83
CA GLY A 99 -23.19 3.46 32.44
C GLY A 99 -23.66 2.28 31.59
N ASP A 100 -23.78 1.09 32.18
CA ASP A 100 -24.20 -0.13 31.43
C ASP A 100 -25.73 -0.28 31.29
N THR A 101 -26.53 0.46 32.08
CA THR A 101 -28.01 0.28 32.15
C THR A 101 -28.72 1.57 32.59
N LEU A 102 -29.96 1.80 32.13
CA LEU A 102 -30.85 2.89 32.54
C LEU A 102 -31.59 2.64 33.86
N ALA A 103 -31.89 1.37 34.17
CA ALA A 103 -32.51 0.96 35.43
C ALA A 103 -32.24 -0.53 35.69
N LYS A 104 -32.22 -0.93 36.97
CA LYS A 104 -32.03 -2.31 37.43
C LYS A 104 -33.11 -2.68 38.47
N GLY A 105 -33.28 -3.98 38.73
CA GLY A 105 -34.20 -4.48 39.76
C GLY A 105 -35.68 -4.45 39.34
N LEU A 106 -35.95 -4.41 38.04
CA LEU A 106 -37.29 -4.48 37.46
C LEU A 106 -37.75 -5.94 37.37
N PRO A 107 -39.06 -6.20 37.17
CA PRO A 107 -39.58 -7.56 36.95
C PRO A 107 -38.84 -8.30 35.83
N THR A 108 -38.71 -9.64 35.93
CA THR A 108 -37.94 -10.44 34.96
C THR A 108 -38.69 -10.68 33.64
N LYS A 109 -40.02 -10.49 33.60
CA LYS A 109 -40.80 -10.58 32.36
C LYS A 109 -40.58 -9.31 31.54
N PRO A 110 -40.11 -9.40 30.27
CA PRO A 110 -39.75 -8.24 29.47
C PRO A 110 -40.78 -7.11 29.42
N GLU A 111 -42.04 -7.44 29.08
CA GLU A 111 -43.10 -6.43 29.01
C GLU A 111 -43.34 -5.74 30.36
N GLN A 112 -43.29 -6.49 31.46
CA GLN A 112 -43.50 -5.94 32.80
C GLN A 112 -42.35 -5.01 33.19
N ALA A 113 -41.10 -5.36 32.85
CA ALA A 113 -39.94 -4.50 33.04
C ALA A 113 -40.08 -3.19 32.25
N ALA A 114 -40.46 -3.29 30.98
CA ALA A 114 -40.65 -2.14 30.11
C ALA A 114 -41.73 -1.19 30.63
N ARG A 115 -42.91 -1.71 30.98
CA ARG A 115 -44.00 -0.88 31.53
C ARG A 115 -43.64 -0.29 32.90
N ALA A 116 -42.95 -1.03 33.77
CA ALA A 116 -42.50 -0.52 35.07
C ALA A 116 -41.50 0.64 34.91
N TYR A 117 -40.56 0.52 33.96
CA TYR A 117 -39.64 1.60 33.64
C TYR A 117 -40.34 2.84 33.09
N LEU A 118 -41.25 2.67 32.11
CA LEU A 118 -42.00 3.76 31.51
C LEU A 118 -42.90 4.47 32.53
N LYS A 119 -43.54 3.74 33.45
CA LYS A 119 -44.35 4.35 34.54
C LYS A 119 -43.50 5.16 35.51
N THR A 120 -42.35 4.62 35.92
CA THR A 120 -41.43 5.30 36.84
C THR A 120 -40.89 6.59 36.22
N ASN A 121 -40.73 6.60 34.90
CA ASN A 121 -40.21 7.72 34.13
C ASN A 121 -41.30 8.43 33.30
N ALA A 122 -42.57 8.33 33.68
CA ALA A 122 -43.68 8.79 32.83
C ALA A 122 -43.57 10.29 32.47
N GLU A 123 -43.07 11.12 33.40
CA GLU A 123 -42.78 12.54 33.17
C GLU A 123 -41.71 12.79 32.09
N LEU A 124 -40.71 11.91 31.98
CA LEU A 124 -39.70 11.97 30.93
C LEU A 124 -40.36 11.78 29.56
N PHE A 125 -41.27 10.80 29.46
CA PHE A 125 -41.96 10.42 28.23
C PHE A 125 -43.21 11.26 27.92
N GLY A 126 -43.53 12.26 28.74
CA GLY A 126 -44.68 13.15 28.51
C GLY A 126 -46.04 12.44 28.57
N VAL A 127 -46.11 11.32 29.30
CA VAL A 127 -47.32 10.50 29.47
C VAL A 127 -47.62 10.29 30.96
N THR A 128 -48.82 9.81 31.26
CA THR A 128 -49.23 9.39 32.61
C THR A 128 -49.06 7.88 32.78
N ALA A 129 -48.98 7.40 34.03
CA ALA A 129 -48.93 5.96 34.31
C ALA A 129 -50.14 5.20 33.71
N ALA A 130 -51.33 5.82 33.71
CA ALA A 130 -52.53 5.27 33.09
C ALA A 130 -52.41 5.19 31.56
N GLN A 131 -51.77 6.18 30.92
CA GLN A 131 -51.48 6.12 29.49
C GLN A 131 -50.45 5.04 29.15
N VAL A 132 -49.46 4.78 30.02
CA VAL A 132 -48.52 3.65 29.86
C VAL A 132 -49.24 2.30 29.96
N ASP A 133 -50.24 2.18 30.85
CA ASP A 133 -51.08 0.97 30.93
C ASP A 133 -51.94 0.77 29.69
N ALA A 134 -52.45 1.87 29.12
CA ALA A 134 -53.24 1.84 27.90
C ALA A 134 -52.42 1.57 26.62
N LEU A 135 -51.08 1.59 26.69
CA LEU A 135 -50.25 1.23 25.54
C LEU A 135 -50.51 -0.22 25.14
N LYS A 136 -50.78 -0.43 23.87
CA LYS A 136 -50.95 -1.76 23.30
C LYS A 136 -49.60 -2.41 23.11
N LEU A 137 -49.47 -3.65 23.57
CA LEU A 137 -48.33 -4.48 23.23
C LEU A 137 -48.38 -4.81 21.74
N VAL A 138 -47.35 -4.39 21.01
CA VAL A 138 -47.17 -4.73 19.60
C VAL A 138 -46.36 -6.02 19.50
N SER A 139 -45.22 -6.09 20.18
CA SER A 139 -44.36 -7.27 20.19
C SER A 139 -43.44 -7.32 21.41
N VAL A 140 -43.00 -8.55 21.73
CA VAL A 140 -41.83 -8.81 22.57
C VAL A 140 -40.88 -9.66 21.74
N SER A 141 -39.78 -9.07 21.29
CA SER A 141 -38.82 -9.71 20.38
C SER A 141 -37.56 -10.11 21.16
N PRO A 142 -37.24 -11.41 21.30
CA PRO A 142 -36.01 -11.86 21.98
C PRO A 142 -34.74 -11.33 21.29
N ILE A 143 -33.74 -10.93 22.08
CA ILE A 143 -32.41 -10.50 21.62
C ILE A 143 -31.37 -11.09 22.58
N GLY A 144 -30.74 -12.20 22.19
CA GLY A 144 -29.80 -12.93 23.06
C GLY A 144 -30.47 -13.37 24.37
N LYS A 145 -29.94 -12.91 25.52
CA LYS A 145 -30.53 -13.15 26.85
C LYS A 145 -31.60 -12.11 27.24
N GLY A 146 -31.80 -11.07 26.44
CA GLY A 146 -32.78 -10.00 26.66
C GLY A 146 -33.92 -10.01 25.64
N ALA A 147 -34.66 -8.92 25.57
CA ALA A 147 -35.71 -8.69 24.57
C ALA A 147 -35.91 -7.19 24.29
N ALA A 148 -36.42 -6.86 23.12
CA ALA A 148 -37.00 -5.57 22.80
C ALA A 148 -38.53 -5.64 22.95
N VAL A 149 -39.11 -4.74 23.75
CA VAL A 149 -40.56 -4.66 23.96
C VAL A 149 -41.11 -3.45 23.22
N LEU A 150 -41.93 -3.66 22.21
CA LEU A 150 -42.56 -2.60 21.44
C LEU A 150 -44.00 -2.36 21.92
N LEU A 151 -44.28 -1.12 22.32
CA LEU A 151 -45.56 -0.64 22.82
C LEU A 151 -46.06 0.51 21.93
N ALA A 152 -47.35 0.59 21.66
CA ALA A 152 -47.95 1.60 20.79
C ALA A 152 -49.18 2.28 21.42
N GLN A 153 -49.35 3.57 21.13
CA GLN A 153 -50.54 4.34 21.45
C GLN A 153 -51.67 4.01 20.46
N GLU A 154 -52.89 3.87 21.00
CA GLU A 154 -54.12 3.86 20.22
C GLU A 154 -55.10 4.87 20.82
N VAL A 155 -55.89 5.53 19.97
CA VAL A 155 -56.98 6.43 20.37
C VAL A 155 -58.25 5.94 19.70
N ASP A 156 -59.29 5.66 20.49
CA ASP A 156 -60.54 5.04 20.02
C ASP A 156 -60.34 3.78 19.16
N GLY A 157 -59.38 2.94 19.53
CA GLY A 157 -59.03 1.71 18.80
C GLY A 157 -58.29 1.93 17.48
N LYS A 158 -57.95 3.18 17.13
CA LYS A 158 -57.20 3.54 15.94
C LYS A 158 -55.72 3.80 16.29
N PRO A 159 -54.77 3.34 15.47
CA PRO A 159 -53.37 3.65 15.67
C PRO A 159 -53.08 5.12 15.32
N LEU A 160 -51.96 5.64 15.83
CA LEU A 160 -51.42 6.90 15.34
C LEU A 160 -50.83 6.72 13.92
N ALA A 161 -50.92 7.76 13.10
CA ALA A 161 -50.47 7.74 11.70
C ALA A 161 -48.93 7.74 11.57
N ARG A 162 -48.25 8.54 12.39
CA ARG A 162 -46.79 8.62 12.55
C ARG A 162 -46.50 8.72 14.04
N ASP A 163 -45.33 8.26 14.45
CA ASP A 163 -44.89 8.21 15.86
C ASP A 163 -45.86 7.39 16.75
N GLY A 164 -45.86 7.65 18.06
CA GLY A 164 -46.76 7.02 19.03
C GLY A 164 -46.35 5.62 19.47
N GLN A 165 -45.10 5.22 19.21
CA GLN A 165 -44.55 3.93 19.63
C GLN A 165 -43.31 4.11 20.50
N VAL A 166 -43.05 3.14 21.37
CA VAL A 166 -41.86 3.07 22.21
C VAL A 166 -41.36 1.64 22.30
N SER A 167 -40.08 1.45 22.01
CA SER A 167 -39.34 0.20 22.15
C SER A 167 -38.43 0.28 23.37
N VAL A 168 -38.50 -0.73 24.24
CA VAL A 168 -37.68 -0.80 25.46
C VAL A 168 -36.82 -2.05 25.43
N GLY A 169 -35.49 -1.87 25.43
CA GLY A 169 -34.51 -2.95 25.50
C GLY A 169 -34.31 -3.40 26.94
N VAL A 170 -34.61 -4.67 27.22
CA VAL A 170 -34.56 -5.26 28.57
C VAL A 170 -33.70 -6.51 28.61
N VAL A 171 -32.89 -6.65 29.67
CA VAL A 171 -32.07 -7.84 29.95
C VAL A 171 -32.01 -8.09 31.45
N ASP A 172 -32.36 -9.30 31.89
CA ASP A 172 -32.29 -9.75 33.29
C ASP A 172 -32.87 -8.75 34.32
N GLY A 173 -34.07 -8.20 34.05
CA GLY A 173 -34.70 -7.21 34.94
C GLY A 173 -34.03 -5.83 34.95
N SER A 174 -33.24 -5.53 33.92
CA SER A 174 -32.63 -4.21 33.67
C SER A 174 -33.11 -3.64 32.34
N VAL A 175 -33.18 -2.32 32.23
CA VAL A 175 -33.43 -1.61 30.96
C VAL A 175 -32.11 -1.01 30.49
N VAL A 176 -31.73 -1.28 29.24
CA VAL A 176 -30.44 -0.84 28.65
C VAL A 176 -30.62 0.28 27.63
N SER A 177 -31.78 0.34 26.98
CA SER A 177 -32.11 1.39 26.01
C SER A 177 -33.62 1.60 25.92
N VAL A 178 -34.02 2.82 25.55
CA VAL A 178 -35.40 3.11 25.11
C VAL A 178 -35.33 3.93 23.83
N THR A 179 -36.09 3.56 22.82
CA THR A 179 -36.22 4.30 21.56
C THR A 179 -37.69 4.46 21.18
N GLY A 180 -38.02 5.47 20.38
CA GLY A 180 -39.37 5.77 19.92
C GLY A 180 -39.93 7.05 20.53
N ALA A 181 -41.01 7.59 19.96
CA ALA A 181 -41.58 8.89 20.30
C ALA A 181 -43.06 8.76 20.68
N LEU A 182 -43.37 8.86 21.97
CA LEU A 182 -44.77 8.94 22.44
C LEU A 182 -45.32 10.36 22.27
N ALA A 183 -46.56 10.47 21.80
CA ALA A 183 -47.25 11.75 21.64
C ALA A 183 -48.06 12.10 22.93
N PRO A 184 -48.05 13.38 23.38
CA PRO A 184 -48.72 13.83 24.58
C PRO A 184 -50.22 14.07 24.33
N ILE A 185 -50.98 13.00 24.12
CA ILE A 185 -52.40 13.06 23.71
C ILE A 185 -53.28 13.60 24.85
N THR A 186 -54.02 14.68 24.60
CA THR A 186 -54.89 15.34 25.60
C THR A 186 -56.40 15.22 25.33
N GLY A 187 -56.82 14.47 24.30
CA GLY A 187 -58.24 14.33 23.97
C GLY A 187 -58.55 13.31 22.86
N THR A 188 -59.78 13.34 22.37
CA THR A 188 -60.32 12.44 21.34
C THR A 188 -60.57 13.21 20.03
N PRO A 189 -60.24 12.66 18.85
CA PRO A 189 -60.44 13.38 17.60
C PRO A 189 -61.92 13.50 17.24
N LYS A 190 -62.28 14.59 16.55
CA LYS A 190 -63.63 14.72 15.96
C LYS A 190 -63.84 13.65 14.89
N ALA A 191 -65.06 13.14 14.74
CA ALA A 191 -65.39 12.13 13.73
C ALA A 191 -65.04 12.57 12.30
N ALA A 192 -64.64 11.62 11.45
CA ALA A 192 -64.38 11.87 10.04
C ALA A 192 -65.65 12.38 9.32
N THR A 193 -65.49 13.30 8.37
CA THR A 193 -66.57 13.75 7.48
C THR A 193 -66.34 13.37 6.02
N LEU A 194 -65.13 12.90 5.68
CA LEU A 194 -64.76 12.36 4.39
C LEU A 194 -64.69 10.83 4.44
N SER A 195 -64.96 10.20 3.30
CA SER A 195 -64.80 8.76 3.13
C SER A 195 -63.33 8.39 2.82
N GLU A 196 -62.98 7.11 2.96
CA GLU A 196 -61.67 6.59 2.54
C GLU A 196 -61.42 6.79 1.03
N GLN A 197 -62.48 6.72 0.20
CA GLN A 197 -62.37 6.99 -1.23
C GLN A 197 -62.06 8.47 -1.52
N ASP A 198 -62.60 9.39 -0.72
CA ASP A 198 -62.27 10.83 -0.84
C ASP A 198 -60.81 11.08 -0.44
N ALA A 199 -60.33 10.38 0.60
CA ALA A 199 -58.93 10.43 1.00
C ALA A 199 -57.97 9.85 -0.06
N ILE A 200 -58.32 8.73 -0.69
CA ILE A 200 -57.56 8.15 -1.81
C ILE A 200 -57.48 9.12 -2.99
N LYS A 201 -58.58 9.79 -3.34
CA LYS A 201 -58.58 10.81 -4.40
C LYS A 201 -57.69 12.00 -4.06
N ALA A 202 -57.75 12.48 -2.81
CA ALA A 202 -56.90 13.57 -2.35
C ALA A 202 -55.40 13.19 -2.37
N ALA A 203 -55.07 11.97 -1.93
CA ALA A 203 -53.72 11.43 -1.93
C ALA A 203 -53.17 11.27 -3.37
N LEU A 204 -53.94 10.70 -4.29
CA LEU A 204 -53.55 10.55 -5.70
C LEU A 204 -53.35 11.91 -6.38
N ALA A 205 -54.27 12.86 -6.17
CA ALA A 205 -54.15 14.21 -6.72
C ALA A 205 -52.90 14.94 -6.21
N ASP A 206 -52.54 14.73 -4.94
CA ASP A 206 -51.33 15.30 -4.36
C ASP A 206 -50.06 14.77 -5.03
N VAL A 207 -50.02 13.51 -5.50
CA VAL A 207 -48.89 12.96 -6.27
C VAL A 207 -49.10 13.02 -7.79
N THR A 208 -49.96 13.92 -8.26
CA THR A 208 -50.26 14.15 -9.69
C THR A 208 -50.85 12.96 -10.46
N LEU A 209 -51.32 11.94 -9.74
CA LEU A 209 -52.09 10.84 -10.28
C LEU A 209 -53.59 11.15 -10.22
N SER A 210 -54.37 10.57 -11.12
CA SER A 210 -55.83 10.77 -11.16
C SER A 210 -56.53 9.42 -11.32
N PRO A 211 -57.31 8.97 -10.33
CA PRO A 211 -58.06 7.72 -10.47
C PRO A 211 -59.30 7.93 -11.34
N GLY A 212 -59.70 6.89 -12.06
CA GLY A 212 -61.07 6.71 -12.51
C GLY A 212 -61.98 6.23 -11.37
N LYS A 213 -62.87 5.28 -11.65
CA LYS A 213 -63.76 4.70 -10.62
C LYS A 213 -62.97 3.86 -9.62
N LEU A 214 -63.09 4.16 -8.32
CA LEU A 214 -62.58 3.34 -7.22
C LEU A 214 -63.57 2.22 -6.89
N THR A 215 -63.08 0.99 -6.78
CA THR A 215 -63.86 -0.20 -6.41
C THR A 215 -63.21 -0.88 -5.21
N GLN A 216 -63.93 -1.01 -4.11
CA GLN A 216 -63.42 -1.66 -2.91
C GLN A 216 -63.36 -3.19 -3.06
N SER A 217 -62.28 -3.80 -2.57
CA SER A 217 -62.08 -5.25 -2.51
C SER A 217 -61.76 -5.71 -1.08
N GLU A 218 -61.61 -7.03 -0.88
CA GLU A 218 -61.42 -7.62 0.45
C GLU A 218 -60.06 -7.22 1.06
N GLY A 219 -60.10 -6.55 2.21
CA GLY A 219 -58.93 -6.01 2.90
C GLY A 219 -58.14 -7.02 3.74
N THR A 220 -57.02 -6.59 4.31
CA THR A 220 -56.20 -7.39 5.25
C THR A 220 -55.97 -6.66 6.56
N GLY A 221 -56.36 -7.28 7.68
CA GLY A 221 -56.20 -6.69 9.01
C GLY A 221 -56.99 -5.38 9.15
N ARG A 222 -56.28 -4.28 9.46
CA ARG A 222 -56.88 -2.93 9.61
C ARG A 222 -56.89 -2.11 8.30
N TRP A 223 -56.42 -2.68 7.20
CA TRP A 223 -56.35 -2.01 5.90
C TRP A 223 -57.49 -2.45 4.97
N HIS A 224 -58.12 -1.49 4.32
CA HIS A 224 -59.08 -1.70 3.25
C HIS A 224 -58.41 -1.53 1.89
N ARG A 225 -58.78 -2.38 0.93
CA ARG A 225 -58.21 -2.41 -0.43
C ARG A 225 -59.14 -1.77 -1.44
N TYR A 226 -58.58 -1.02 -2.37
CA TYR A 226 -59.29 -0.34 -3.45
C TYR A 226 -58.56 -0.51 -4.77
N GLU A 227 -59.30 -0.84 -5.82
CA GLU A 227 -58.82 -0.84 -7.21
C GLU A 227 -59.29 0.44 -7.89
N ALA A 228 -58.42 1.09 -8.67
CA ALA A 228 -58.71 2.35 -9.35
C ALA A 228 -58.64 2.17 -10.88
N ALA A 229 -59.74 2.40 -11.59
CA ALA A 229 -59.70 2.34 -13.06
C ALA A 229 -58.69 3.34 -13.62
N GLY A 230 -57.77 2.89 -14.48
CA GLY A 230 -56.73 3.73 -15.07
C GLY A 230 -55.41 3.81 -14.29
N LEU A 231 -55.32 3.16 -13.12
CA LEU A 231 -54.07 2.97 -12.38
C LEU A 231 -53.79 1.47 -12.25
N ALA A 232 -52.54 1.06 -12.41
CA ALA A 232 -52.12 -0.32 -12.17
C ALA A 232 -51.72 -0.47 -10.69
N GLY A 233 -52.32 -1.45 -9.99
CA GLY A 233 -52.02 -1.79 -8.59
C GLY A 233 -53.10 -1.39 -7.58
N THR A 234 -53.12 -2.11 -6.44
CA THR A 234 -54.08 -1.90 -5.35
C THR A 234 -53.70 -0.70 -4.49
N GLN A 235 -54.69 0.12 -4.16
CA GLN A 235 -54.56 1.25 -3.23
C GLN A 235 -55.07 0.82 -1.85
N LEU A 236 -54.36 1.19 -0.78
CA LEU A 236 -54.75 0.84 0.59
C LEU A 236 -55.20 2.08 1.35
N ALA A 237 -56.21 1.93 2.20
CA ALA A 237 -56.59 2.96 3.14
C ALA A 237 -56.94 2.37 4.51
N ARG A 238 -56.66 3.11 5.58
CA ARG A 238 -57.13 2.80 6.92
C ARG A 238 -57.37 4.06 7.75
N PRO A 239 -58.31 4.04 8.71
CA PRO A 239 -58.48 5.16 9.63
C PRO A 239 -57.34 5.20 10.66
N VAL A 240 -56.77 6.38 10.86
CA VAL A 240 -55.69 6.66 11.81
C VAL A 240 -55.97 7.95 12.58
N VAL A 241 -55.13 8.23 13.59
CA VAL A 241 -55.16 9.49 14.34
C VAL A 241 -53.81 10.21 14.17
N VAL A 242 -53.85 11.51 13.91
CA VAL A 242 -52.64 12.35 13.92
C VAL A 242 -52.63 13.14 15.22
N ALA A 243 -51.52 13.14 15.95
CA ALA A 243 -51.32 13.96 17.13
C ALA A 243 -50.43 15.16 16.80
N ASP A 244 -50.87 16.35 17.20
CA ASP A 244 -50.10 17.60 17.08
C ASP A 244 -49.16 17.80 18.29
N PRO A 245 -48.08 18.59 18.15
CA PRO A 245 -47.13 18.88 19.23
C PRO A 245 -47.74 19.49 20.51
N ASP A 246 -48.91 20.12 20.39
CA ASP A 246 -49.66 20.69 21.51
C ASP A 246 -50.51 19.65 22.28
N GLY A 247 -50.62 18.42 21.75
CA GLY A 247 -51.38 17.32 22.33
C GLY A 247 -52.79 17.13 21.77
N THR A 248 -53.22 18.02 20.87
CA THR A 248 -54.49 17.86 20.15
C THR A 248 -54.39 16.74 19.11
N VAL A 249 -55.54 16.15 18.76
CA VAL A 249 -55.61 15.00 17.86
C VAL A 249 -56.65 15.20 16.75
N ARG A 250 -56.35 14.68 15.56
CA ARG A 250 -57.16 14.77 14.35
C ARG A 250 -57.50 13.38 13.83
N SER A 251 -58.72 13.21 13.32
CA SER A 251 -59.07 12.02 12.54
C SER A 251 -58.42 12.16 11.17
N ALA A 252 -57.70 11.15 10.74
CA ALA A 252 -57.05 11.10 9.43
C ALA A 252 -57.23 9.70 8.81
N TYR A 253 -56.90 9.60 7.53
CA TYR A 253 -56.71 8.33 6.85
C TYR A 253 -55.24 8.20 6.46
N GLN A 254 -54.65 7.04 6.72
CA GLN A 254 -53.38 6.67 6.11
C GLN A 254 -53.72 5.91 4.84
N VAL A 255 -53.16 6.36 3.74
CA VAL A 255 -53.48 5.92 2.40
C VAL A 255 -52.18 5.58 1.70
N GLN A 256 -52.09 4.37 1.15
CA GLN A 256 -50.98 3.98 0.29
C GLN A 256 -51.47 3.98 -1.15
N VAL A 257 -50.88 4.87 -1.97
CA VAL A 257 -51.31 5.10 -3.35
C VAL A 257 -50.13 5.13 -4.31
N GLY A 258 -50.33 4.69 -5.55
CA GLY A 258 -49.26 4.54 -6.52
C GLY A 258 -49.67 3.93 -7.86
N SER A 259 -48.70 3.80 -8.77
CA SER A 259 -48.81 3.13 -10.07
C SER A 259 -47.72 2.07 -10.26
N ALA A 260 -48.08 0.93 -10.86
CA ALA A 260 -47.16 -0.14 -11.25
C ALA A 260 -46.65 -0.05 -12.71
N SER A 261 -46.28 1.16 -13.17
CA SER A 261 -45.74 1.45 -14.52
C SER A 261 -44.23 1.12 -14.65
N GLU A 262 -43.62 1.37 -15.82
CA GLU A 262 -42.16 1.17 -16.05
C GLU A 262 -41.29 1.90 -15.01
N ASP A 263 -41.70 3.11 -14.59
CA ASP A 263 -41.23 3.76 -13.37
C ASP A 263 -42.35 3.60 -12.32
N PRO A 264 -42.29 2.62 -11.40
CA PRO A 264 -43.31 2.46 -10.38
C PRO A 264 -43.22 3.61 -9.38
N GLU A 265 -44.38 4.18 -9.03
CA GLU A 265 -44.49 5.18 -7.97
C GLU A 265 -45.38 4.61 -6.86
N MET A 266 -45.00 4.74 -5.59
CA MET A 266 -45.81 4.34 -4.45
C MET A 266 -45.52 5.30 -3.30
N TYR A 267 -46.55 5.72 -2.59
CA TYR A 267 -46.44 6.69 -1.48
C TYR A 267 -47.33 6.28 -0.32
N ASP A 268 -46.87 6.51 0.91
CA ASP A 268 -47.66 6.47 2.13
C ASP A 268 -48.06 7.90 2.50
N ILE A 269 -49.35 8.19 2.44
CA ILE A 269 -49.89 9.53 2.56
C ILE A 269 -50.90 9.58 3.70
N VAL A 270 -50.75 10.56 4.59
CA VAL A 270 -51.71 10.84 5.66
C VAL A 270 -52.59 12.00 5.25
N VAL A 271 -53.90 11.76 5.15
CA VAL A 271 -54.90 12.74 4.72
C VAL A 271 -55.84 13.07 5.87
N ASP A 272 -56.06 14.36 6.15
CA ASP A 272 -57.05 14.79 7.15
C ASP A 272 -58.46 14.30 6.76
N ALA A 273 -59.11 13.55 7.65
CA ALA A 273 -60.37 12.88 7.36
C ALA A 273 -61.59 13.83 7.36
N ARG A 274 -61.36 15.13 7.51
CA ARG A 274 -62.41 16.16 7.48
C ARG A 274 -62.18 17.20 6.39
N THR A 275 -60.94 17.64 6.20
CA THR A 275 -60.60 18.68 5.22
C THR A 275 -60.09 18.14 3.89
N GLY A 276 -59.56 16.91 3.87
CA GLY A 276 -58.91 16.33 2.69
C GLY A 276 -57.49 16.88 2.47
N GLU A 277 -56.96 17.66 3.41
CA GLU A 277 -55.58 18.15 3.36
C GLU A 277 -54.59 16.98 3.52
N VAL A 278 -53.59 16.91 2.64
CA VAL A 278 -52.47 15.99 2.81
C VAL A 278 -51.57 16.52 3.93
N LEU A 279 -51.56 15.82 5.06
CA LEU A 279 -50.82 16.16 6.26
C LEU A 279 -49.39 15.63 6.21
N ALA A 280 -49.16 14.44 5.66
CA ALA A 280 -47.83 13.90 5.46
C ALA A 280 -47.80 13.05 4.19
N ARG A 281 -46.62 12.94 3.58
CA ARG A 281 -46.34 12.08 2.43
C ARG A 281 -44.94 11.52 2.57
N GLU A 282 -44.79 10.24 2.33
CA GLU A 282 -43.53 9.53 2.22
C GLU A 282 -43.54 8.74 0.92
N SER A 283 -42.48 8.81 0.12
CA SER A 283 -42.28 7.86 -0.97
C SER A 283 -42.03 6.46 -0.39
N LEU A 284 -42.87 5.49 -0.77
CA LEU A 284 -42.66 4.06 -0.52
C LEU A 284 -41.89 3.39 -1.67
N VAL A 285 -41.63 4.12 -2.76
CA VAL A 285 -40.58 3.72 -3.69
C VAL A 285 -39.29 4.12 -3.03
N GLU A 286 -38.74 3.15 -2.32
CA GLU A 286 -37.31 3.03 -2.22
C GLU A 286 -36.87 2.51 -3.60
N ASP A 287 -35.83 3.11 -4.20
CA ASP A 287 -35.01 2.37 -5.16
C ASP A 287 -34.29 1.28 -4.35
N GLU A 288 -35.07 0.25 -4.00
CA GLU A 288 -34.63 -0.95 -3.37
C GLU A 288 -33.76 -1.63 -4.42
N VAL A 289 -32.44 -1.52 -4.25
CA VAL A 289 -31.54 -2.39 -4.99
C VAL A 289 -31.82 -3.80 -4.48
N ALA A 290 -32.67 -4.49 -5.23
CA ALA A 290 -33.19 -5.82 -5.03
C ALA A 290 -32.26 -6.74 -4.20
N ASP A 291 -32.75 -7.14 -3.04
CA ASP A 291 -32.38 -8.44 -2.46
C ASP A 291 -33.10 -9.52 -3.26
N GLY A 292 -32.37 -10.11 -4.21
CA GLY A 292 -32.89 -11.16 -5.07
C GLY A 292 -31.93 -11.61 -6.16
N HIS A 293 -30.68 -11.91 -5.75
CA HIS A 293 -29.55 -12.48 -6.51
C HIS A 293 -28.46 -11.58 -7.12
N ASP A 294 -28.51 -10.24 -7.01
CA ASP A 294 -27.50 -9.36 -7.66
C ASP A 294 -26.58 -8.54 -6.68
N GLY A 295 -26.42 -9.01 -5.43
CA GLY A 295 -25.85 -8.22 -4.32
C GLY A 295 -24.39 -8.51 -3.87
N ASN A 296 -23.83 -9.67 -4.23
CA ASN A 296 -22.49 -10.10 -3.80
C ASN A 296 -21.48 -9.97 -4.95
N PRO A 297 -20.71 -8.86 -5.04
CA PRO A 297 -19.77 -8.67 -6.13
C PRO A 297 -18.68 -9.75 -6.10
N GLN A 298 -18.25 -10.15 -7.30
CA GLN A 298 -17.23 -11.16 -7.52
C GLN A 298 -16.12 -10.60 -8.39
N TRP A 299 -14.87 -10.69 -7.95
CA TRP A 299 -13.70 -10.25 -8.69
C TRP A 299 -12.78 -11.41 -8.98
N LYS A 300 -12.32 -11.53 -10.23
CA LYS A 300 -11.34 -12.54 -10.60
C LYS A 300 -9.94 -11.93 -10.65
N ALA A 301 -9.08 -12.33 -9.73
CA ALA A 301 -7.75 -11.75 -9.55
C ALA A 301 -6.72 -12.81 -9.18
N PHE A 302 -5.45 -12.55 -9.51
CA PHE A 302 -4.33 -13.38 -9.08
C PHE A 302 -4.07 -13.13 -7.60
N PRO A 303 -4.04 -14.17 -6.74
CA PRO A 303 -3.62 -14.00 -5.36
C PRO A 303 -2.19 -13.46 -5.25
N PHE A 304 -1.29 -13.97 -6.11
CA PHE A 304 0.11 -13.59 -6.17
C PHE A 304 0.51 -13.09 -7.56
N SER A 305 0.55 -13.98 -8.55
CA SER A 305 0.86 -13.66 -9.94
C SER A 305 0.43 -14.81 -10.86
N PRO A 306 0.50 -14.63 -12.19
CA PRO A 306 0.49 -15.76 -13.11
C PRO A 306 1.67 -16.70 -12.87
N PRO A 307 1.62 -17.95 -13.39
CA PRO A 307 2.66 -18.94 -13.16
C PRO A 307 4.05 -18.50 -13.62
N LEU A 308 5.08 -18.78 -12.81
CA LEU A 308 6.48 -18.44 -13.14
C LEU A 308 7.12 -19.36 -14.20
N ASN A 309 6.38 -20.36 -14.70
CA ASN A 309 6.88 -21.40 -15.62
C ASN A 309 6.52 -21.13 -17.09
N ASP A 310 6.26 -19.86 -17.44
CA ASP A 310 5.82 -19.41 -18.77
C ASP A 310 4.50 -20.03 -19.27
N SER A 311 3.71 -20.62 -18.37
CA SER A 311 2.35 -21.06 -18.68
C SER A 311 1.40 -19.86 -18.69
N SER A 312 0.57 -19.76 -19.73
CA SER A 312 -0.56 -18.81 -19.79
C SER A 312 -1.81 -19.29 -19.04
N ALA A 313 -1.66 -20.27 -18.15
CA ALA A 313 -2.78 -20.78 -17.36
C ALA A 313 -3.37 -19.68 -16.47
N ASP A 314 -4.68 -19.47 -16.59
CA ASP A 314 -5.43 -18.58 -15.71
C ASP A 314 -5.53 -19.22 -14.33
N THR A 315 -4.71 -18.72 -13.40
CA THR A 315 -4.65 -19.16 -11.99
C THR A 315 -5.28 -18.14 -11.05
N ARG A 316 -6.09 -17.22 -11.60
CA ARG A 316 -6.86 -16.28 -10.80
C ARG A 316 -7.92 -17.00 -9.99
N GLU A 317 -8.14 -16.51 -8.78
CA GLU A 317 -9.19 -16.96 -7.89
C GLU A 317 -10.37 -15.98 -7.95
N THR A 318 -11.55 -16.48 -7.63
CA THR A 318 -12.78 -15.70 -7.51
C THR A 318 -12.92 -15.18 -6.08
N TYR A 319 -12.65 -13.89 -5.90
CA TYR A 319 -12.86 -13.15 -4.67
C TYR A 319 -14.29 -12.66 -4.62
N CYS A 320 -14.99 -12.81 -3.51
CA CYS A 320 -16.34 -12.28 -3.36
C CYS A 320 -16.45 -11.48 -2.07
N TRP A 321 -17.39 -10.55 -2.01
CA TRP A 321 -17.64 -9.81 -0.78
C TRP A 321 -17.98 -10.75 0.37
N VAL A 322 -19.02 -11.57 0.23
CA VAL A 322 -19.41 -12.62 1.19
C VAL A 322 -19.24 -14.01 0.59
N GLN A 323 -19.05 -15.04 1.41
CA GLN A 323 -18.93 -16.40 0.92
C GLN A 323 -20.20 -16.84 0.16
N GLY A 324 -20.03 -17.46 -1.00
CA GLY A 324 -21.13 -17.94 -1.83
C GLY A 324 -20.71 -19.01 -2.85
N PRO A 325 -21.64 -19.53 -3.67
CA PRO A 325 -21.32 -20.48 -4.73
C PRO A 325 -20.31 -19.91 -5.73
N GLY A 326 -19.29 -20.70 -6.09
CA GLY A 326 -18.22 -20.27 -7.01
C GLY A 326 -17.21 -19.30 -6.39
N CYS A 327 -17.32 -19.01 -5.10
CA CYS A 327 -16.39 -18.15 -4.39
C CYS A 327 -15.20 -18.95 -3.85
N ASP A 328 -14.00 -18.62 -4.32
CA ASP A 328 -12.75 -19.19 -3.80
C ASP A 328 -12.35 -18.50 -2.49
N LYS A 329 -12.60 -17.19 -2.37
CA LYS A 329 -12.25 -16.39 -1.18
C LYS A 329 -13.26 -15.29 -0.87
N ALA A 330 -13.76 -15.24 0.38
CA ALA A 330 -14.65 -14.18 0.86
C ALA A 330 -13.87 -13.07 1.58
N VAL A 331 -14.02 -11.80 1.17
CA VAL A 331 -13.18 -10.70 1.66
C VAL A 331 -13.79 -9.90 2.81
N SER A 332 -15.12 -9.77 2.88
CA SER A 332 -15.79 -9.10 4.01
C SER A 332 -15.65 -9.88 5.31
N GLU A 333 -15.59 -11.21 5.21
CA GLU A 333 -15.30 -12.05 6.36
C GLU A 333 -13.87 -11.83 6.80
N ASP A 334 -12.93 -11.58 5.89
CA ASP A 334 -11.50 -11.40 6.15
C ASP A 334 -11.09 -9.94 6.46
N ALA A 335 -12.05 -9.02 6.63
CA ALA A 335 -11.78 -7.64 7.04
C ALA A 335 -12.81 -7.06 8.06
N PRO A 336 -13.11 -7.74 9.18
CA PRO A 336 -14.04 -7.24 10.20
C PRO A 336 -13.60 -5.88 10.76
N GLY A 337 -14.34 -4.83 10.42
CA GLY A 337 -14.11 -3.46 10.92
C GLY A 337 -13.42 -2.51 9.94
N ALA A 338 -12.99 -2.99 8.77
CA ALA A 338 -12.69 -2.16 7.60
C ALA A 338 -14.01 -1.53 7.05
N PRO A 339 -13.97 -0.46 6.25
CA PRO A 339 -15.16 0.32 5.91
C PRO A 339 -16.32 -0.53 5.36
N HIS A 340 -17.52 -0.16 5.79
CA HIS A 340 -18.71 -1.01 5.89
C HIS A 340 -19.34 -1.51 4.57
N HIS A 341 -18.70 -1.28 3.41
CA HIS A 341 -19.28 -1.52 2.09
C HIS A 341 -18.36 -2.35 1.20
N ALA A 342 -18.95 -3.05 0.23
CA ALA A 342 -18.19 -3.80 -0.75
C ALA A 342 -17.24 -2.93 -1.55
N TRP A 343 -16.10 -3.48 -1.96
CA TRP A 343 -15.02 -2.72 -2.61
C TRP A 343 -15.46 -1.92 -3.83
N ASP A 344 -16.49 -2.35 -4.58
CA ASP A 344 -17.05 -1.67 -5.77
C ASP A 344 -18.17 -0.66 -5.45
N ILE A 345 -18.32 -0.28 -4.19
CA ILE A 345 -19.27 0.74 -3.73
C ILE A 345 -18.49 2.03 -3.49
N ALA A 346 -18.81 3.05 -4.27
CA ALA A 346 -18.26 4.39 -4.11
C ALA A 346 -19.24 5.30 -3.36
N THR A 347 -18.67 6.26 -2.66
CA THR A 347 -19.33 7.30 -1.90
C THR A 347 -18.87 8.65 -2.39
N GLY A 348 -19.81 9.58 -2.60
CA GLY A 348 -19.50 10.94 -3.02
C GLY A 348 -19.85 11.28 -4.47
N GLU A 349 -19.94 12.58 -4.73
CA GLU A 349 -20.55 13.19 -5.92
C GLU A 349 -19.84 12.86 -7.25
N GLY A 350 -20.43 11.95 -8.01
CA GLY A 350 -20.31 11.94 -9.48
C GLY A 350 -21.37 12.85 -10.12
N GLY A 351 -21.37 14.15 -9.80
CA GLY A 351 -22.17 15.16 -10.49
C GLY A 351 -23.47 15.63 -9.79
N GLY A 352 -23.33 16.28 -8.63
CA GLY A 352 -24.39 17.13 -8.05
C GLY A 352 -25.09 16.56 -6.80
N THR A 353 -24.67 17.05 -5.63
CA THR A 353 -25.27 16.93 -4.28
C THR A 353 -25.01 15.61 -3.52
N TYR A 354 -24.11 15.68 -2.51
CA TYR A 354 -23.72 14.64 -1.54
C TYR A 354 -24.91 13.96 -0.82
N GLY A 355 -24.87 12.62 -0.73
CA GLY A 355 -25.73 11.81 0.15
C GLY A 355 -25.94 10.34 -0.26
N SER A 356 -25.62 9.94 -1.49
CA SER A 356 -25.93 8.59 -2.03
C SER A 356 -24.70 7.71 -2.28
N TYR A 357 -24.82 6.42 -1.94
CA TYR A 357 -23.90 5.34 -2.33
C TYR A 357 -24.20 4.94 -3.78
N TYR A 358 -23.18 4.76 -4.62
CA TYR A 358 -23.37 4.34 -6.01
C TYR A 358 -22.76 2.96 -6.27
N LYS A 359 -23.58 2.06 -6.83
CA LYS A 359 -23.14 0.78 -7.41
C LYS A 359 -22.87 1.01 -8.89
N LEU A 360 -21.65 1.38 -9.24
CA LEU A 360 -21.31 1.75 -10.62
C LEU A 360 -21.01 0.54 -11.50
N GLY A 361 -20.93 -0.67 -10.93
CA GLY A 361 -20.63 -1.90 -11.68
C GLY A 361 -19.25 -1.85 -12.33
N THR A 362 -18.28 -1.16 -11.73
CA THR A 362 -16.93 -0.98 -12.29
C THR A 362 -15.87 -0.96 -11.18
N THR A 363 -14.60 -0.81 -11.53
CA THR A 363 -13.43 -0.76 -10.62
C THR A 363 -13.29 0.59 -9.91
N LEU A 364 -14.37 1.02 -9.25
CA LEU A 364 -14.46 2.26 -8.50
C LEU A 364 -15.15 2.00 -7.16
N GLY A 365 -14.43 2.33 -6.08
CA GLY A 365 -14.88 2.15 -4.71
C GLY A 365 -14.43 3.27 -3.80
N ALA A 366 -14.73 3.11 -2.51
CA ALA A 366 -14.28 4.05 -1.49
C ALA A 366 -12.76 4.05 -1.31
N ASN A 367 -12.12 2.88 -1.32
CA ASN A 367 -10.68 2.78 -0.99
C ASN A 367 -9.79 2.99 -2.22
N ALA A 368 -10.28 2.62 -3.40
CA ALA A 368 -9.49 2.62 -4.63
C ALA A 368 -10.33 2.92 -5.88
N PHE A 369 -9.66 3.43 -6.89
CA PHE A 369 -10.18 3.58 -8.25
C PHE A 369 -9.11 3.12 -9.24
N SER A 370 -9.40 2.12 -10.06
CA SER A 370 -8.46 1.61 -11.06
C SER A 370 -8.94 1.86 -12.48
N SER A 371 -8.03 2.26 -13.37
CA SER A 371 -8.32 2.57 -14.77
C SER A 371 -7.14 2.22 -15.70
N ASP A 372 -7.37 2.21 -17.02
CA ASP A 372 -6.32 1.99 -18.01
C ASP A 372 -5.48 3.26 -18.25
N GLY A 373 -4.17 3.17 -17.99
CA GLY A 373 -3.17 4.21 -18.17
C GLY A 373 -2.42 4.16 -19.50
N LYS A 374 -2.80 3.30 -20.46
CA LYS A 374 -2.03 3.02 -21.69
C LYS A 374 -1.42 4.23 -22.41
N ALA A 375 -2.17 5.34 -22.50
CA ALA A 375 -1.78 6.54 -23.25
C ALA A 375 -1.14 7.66 -22.41
N SER A 376 -1.07 7.54 -21.07
CA SER A 376 -0.58 8.61 -20.20
C SER A 376 0.20 8.07 -19.01
N ASN A 377 1.30 8.75 -18.69
CA ASN A 377 2.01 8.62 -17.42
C ASN A 377 1.71 9.85 -16.55
N GLY A 378 0.72 9.76 -15.66
CA GLY A 378 0.49 10.82 -14.66
C GLY A 378 -0.97 11.12 -14.33
N ARG A 379 -1.22 12.38 -13.96
CA ARG A 379 -2.41 12.89 -13.26
C ARG A 379 -3.72 12.95 -14.07
N ASN A 380 -3.88 12.13 -15.10
CA ASN A 380 -5.10 12.11 -15.91
C ASN A 380 -6.02 10.98 -15.42
N TRP A 381 -6.78 11.29 -14.38
CA TRP A 381 -7.53 10.35 -13.52
C TRP A 381 -8.78 9.72 -14.13
N LEU A 382 -9.09 10.00 -15.40
CA LEU A 382 -10.38 9.64 -16.01
C LEU A 382 -10.16 9.12 -17.44
N ASN A 383 -9.26 8.15 -17.61
CA ASN A 383 -9.01 7.58 -18.93
C ASN A 383 -10.14 6.64 -19.35
N VAL A 384 -10.08 5.38 -18.91
CA VAL A 384 -10.99 4.32 -19.34
C VAL A 384 -11.12 3.32 -18.20
N THR A 385 -12.33 3.20 -17.65
CA THR A 385 -12.68 2.11 -16.74
C THR A 385 -12.99 0.85 -17.54
N PRO A 386 -12.91 -0.34 -16.94
CA PRO A 386 -13.38 -1.57 -17.56
C PRO A 386 -14.85 -1.47 -17.95
N ASP A 387 -15.27 -2.38 -18.82
CA ASP A 387 -16.67 -2.52 -19.18
C ASP A 387 -17.52 -2.67 -17.91
N VAL A 388 -18.59 -1.87 -17.80
CA VAL A 388 -19.52 -1.91 -16.68
C VAL A 388 -20.17 -3.28 -16.62
N ARG A 389 -20.16 -3.88 -15.44
CA ARG A 389 -20.75 -5.17 -15.08
C ARG A 389 -21.96 -4.93 -14.17
N PRO A 390 -23.18 -4.81 -14.73
CA PRO A 390 -24.39 -4.60 -13.93
C PRO A 390 -24.67 -5.76 -12.96
N ASP A 391 -24.18 -6.96 -13.30
CA ASP A 391 -24.22 -8.17 -12.47
C ASP A 391 -23.14 -8.20 -11.38
N ARG A 392 -22.21 -7.23 -11.39
CA ARG A 392 -21.07 -7.11 -10.47
C ARG A 392 -20.19 -8.36 -10.44
N VAL A 393 -20.14 -9.08 -11.57
CA VAL A 393 -19.23 -10.20 -11.81
C VAL A 393 -18.09 -9.72 -12.71
N TYR A 394 -16.98 -9.36 -12.08
CA TYR A 394 -15.76 -8.86 -12.69
C TYR A 394 -14.84 -10.02 -13.13
N ASP A 395 -15.39 -10.99 -13.87
CA ASP A 395 -14.64 -12.04 -14.57
C ASP A 395 -14.30 -11.57 -15.99
N TYR A 396 -13.18 -10.85 -16.09
CA TYR A 396 -12.64 -10.39 -17.37
C TYR A 396 -11.74 -11.46 -17.97
N SER A 397 -11.81 -11.63 -19.29
CA SER A 397 -10.97 -12.58 -20.03
C SER A 397 -9.49 -12.28 -19.81
N TYR A 398 -8.72 -13.33 -19.53
CA TYR A 398 -7.27 -13.29 -19.42
C TYR A 398 -6.65 -14.29 -20.41
N THR A 399 -5.68 -13.82 -21.17
CA THR A 399 -5.01 -14.57 -22.24
C THR A 399 -3.50 -14.50 -22.17
N ASP A 400 -2.95 -13.73 -21.22
CA ASP A 400 -1.52 -13.41 -21.09
C ASP A 400 -0.94 -12.86 -22.41
N ALA A 401 -1.69 -12.02 -23.12
CA ALA A 401 -1.43 -11.62 -24.50
C ALA A 401 -0.08 -10.91 -24.66
N TRP A 402 0.33 -10.10 -23.69
CA TRP A 402 1.64 -9.44 -23.73
C TRP A 402 2.78 -10.47 -23.69
N HIS A 403 2.71 -11.45 -22.79
CA HIS A 403 3.67 -12.54 -22.74
C HIS A 403 3.60 -13.45 -23.96
N ALA A 404 2.40 -13.93 -24.31
CA ALA A 404 2.15 -14.89 -25.37
C ALA A 404 2.51 -14.36 -26.76
N SER A 405 2.40 -13.05 -26.97
CA SER A 405 2.88 -12.39 -28.18
C SER A 405 4.39 -12.13 -28.19
N GLY A 406 5.08 -12.38 -27.08
CA GLY A 406 6.48 -12.05 -26.88
C GLY A 406 6.72 -10.54 -26.87
N CYS A 407 5.91 -9.75 -26.16
CA CYS A 407 5.96 -8.30 -26.14
C CYS A 407 5.68 -7.62 -27.50
N ASP A 408 4.86 -8.19 -28.40
CA ASP A 408 4.53 -7.51 -29.66
C ASP A 408 3.59 -6.32 -29.37
N PRO A 409 4.00 -5.06 -29.64
CA PRO A 409 3.18 -3.88 -29.38
C PRO A 409 1.86 -3.85 -30.17
N LYS A 410 1.69 -4.69 -31.20
CA LYS A 410 0.40 -4.85 -31.89
C LYS A 410 -0.73 -5.21 -30.93
N VAL A 411 -0.44 -5.94 -29.86
CA VAL A 411 -1.40 -6.29 -28.80
C VAL A 411 -2.05 -5.02 -28.21
N LEU A 412 -1.29 -3.93 -28.07
CA LEU A 412 -1.77 -2.66 -27.50
C LEU A 412 -2.70 -1.89 -28.45
N THR A 413 -2.58 -2.16 -29.75
CA THR A 413 -3.40 -1.56 -30.82
C THR A 413 -4.53 -2.47 -31.31
N ASP A 414 -4.58 -3.71 -30.83
CA ASP A 414 -5.64 -4.64 -31.19
C ASP A 414 -7.01 -4.07 -30.75
N PRO A 415 -8.01 -4.01 -31.64
CA PRO A 415 -9.34 -3.51 -31.28
C PRO A 415 -9.99 -4.24 -30.10
N SER A 416 -9.66 -5.52 -29.88
CA SER A 416 -10.16 -6.31 -28.76
C SER A 416 -9.52 -5.95 -27.41
N GLN A 417 -8.40 -5.21 -27.41
CA GLN A 417 -7.69 -4.78 -26.20
C GLN A 417 -7.48 -5.92 -25.18
N PRO A 418 -6.84 -7.03 -25.59
CA PRO A 418 -6.73 -8.21 -24.74
C PRO A 418 -6.09 -7.86 -23.39
N ASP A 419 -6.62 -8.49 -22.35
CA ASP A 419 -6.23 -8.37 -20.94
C ASP A 419 -6.36 -6.98 -20.30
N ARG A 420 -6.84 -5.94 -21.02
CA ARG A 420 -7.06 -4.59 -20.45
C ARG A 420 -7.88 -4.65 -19.17
N ASP A 421 -9.07 -5.23 -19.26
CA ASP A 421 -10.01 -5.22 -18.14
C ASP A 421 -9.58 -6.16 -17.03
N ALA A 422 -8.88 -7.26 -17.38
CA ALA A 422 -8.27 -8.15 -16.40
C ALA A 422 -7.17 -7.43 -15.59
N ALA A 423 -6.31 -6.65 -16.24
CA ALA A 423 -5.26 -5.86 -15.57
C ALA A 423 -5.86 -4.83 -14.60
N VAL A 424 -6.84 -4.05 -15.08
CA VAL A 424 -7.50 -3.02 -14.25
C VAL A 424 -8.26 -3.66 -13.08
N GLY A 425 -8.99 -4.76 -13.32
CA GLY A 425 -9.69 -5.51 -12.28
C GLY A 425 -8.75 -6.13 -11.24
N ASN A 426 -7.61 -6.68 -11.67
CA ASN A 426 -6.61 -7.24 -10.77
C ASN A 426 -5.99 -6.17 -9.88
N LEU A 427 -5.59 -5.03 -10.45
CA LEU A 427 -5.03 -3.90 -9.71
C LEU A 427 -6.00 -3.39 -8.64
N PHE A 428 -7.29 -3.28 -8.99
CA PHE A 428 -8.35 -2.89 -8.06
C PHE A 428 -8.48 -3.82 -6.85
N VAL A 429 -8.47 -5.14 -7.07
CA VAL A 429 -8.50 -6.14 -5.98
C VAL A 429 -7.26 -6.04 -5.11
N GLN A 430 -6.09 -5.87 -5.71
CA GLN A 430 -4.83 -5.80 -4.97
C GLN A 430 -4.73 -4.52 -4.10
N HIS A 431 -5.16 -3.36 -4.60
CA HIS A 431 -5.22 -2.13 -3.81
C HIS A 431 -6.18 -2.23 -2.63
N ASN A 432 -7.40 -2.76 -2.84
CA ASN A 432 -8.34 -2.97 -1.73
C ASN A 432 -7.81 -4.00 -0.72
N GLY A 433 -7.14 -5.05 -1.18
CA GLY A 433 -6.52 -6.03 -0.28
C GLY A 433 -5.34 -5.47 0.52
N MET A 434 -4.62 -4.46 0.01
CA MET A 434 -3.61 -3.73 0.77
C MET A 434 -4.24 -2.76 1.77
N HIS A 435 -5.31 -2.07 1.37
CA HIS A 435 -6.11 -1.21 2.24
C HIS A 435 -6.56 -1.98 3.48
N ASP A 436 -7.28 -3.09 3.29
CA ASP A 436 -7.87 -3.84 4.41
C ASP A 436 -6.79 -4.46 5.32
N PHE A 437 -5.69 -4.97 4.73
CA PHE A 437 -4.56 -5.50 5.49
C PHE A 437 -3.90 -4.45 6.39
N SER A 438 -3.64 -3.26 5.84
CA SER A 438 -2.99 -2.16 6.57
C SER A 438 -3.93 -1.48 7.56
N TYR A 439 -5.24 -1.47 7.32
CA TYR A 439 -6.25 -1.00 8.27
C TYR A 439 -6.14 -1.76 9.60
N HIS A 440 -6.01 -3.08 9.55
CA HIS A 440 -5.82 -3.94 10.73
C HIS A 440 -4.44 -3.86 11.38
N LEU A 441 -3.52 -3.10 10.79
CA LEU A 441 -2.23 -2.74 11.40
C LEU A 441 -2.22 -1.32 11.97
N GLY A 442 -3.30 -0.54 11.75
CA GLY A 442 -3.47 0.81 12.31
C GLY A 442 -3.50 1.93 11.26
N PHE A 443 -3.41 1.62 9.96
CA PHE A 443 -3.58 2.60 8.89
C PHE A 443 -5.07 2.90 8.64
N THR A 444 -5.63 3.66 9.57
CA THR A 444 -7.05 4.04 9.62
C THR A 444 -7.26 5.48 9.14
N GLU A 445 -8.50 5.96 9.12
CA GLU A 445 -8.84 7.33 8.75
C GLU A 445 -8.13 8.37 9.62
N THR A 446 -8.01 8.11 10.93
CA THR A 446 -7.28 9.01 11.85
C THR A 446 -5.76 8.88 11.77
N ALA A 447 -5.27 7.86 11.07
CA ALA A 447 -3.87 7.68 10.67
C ALA A 447 -3.69 7.93 9.16
N TRP A 448 -4.62 8.68 8.56
CA TRP A 448 -4.50 9.29 7.23
C TRP A 448 -4.44 8.29 6.08
N ASN A 449 -5.26 7.25 6.17
CA ASN A 449 -5.46 6.28 5.10
C ASN A 449 -6.10 6.90 3.83
N MET A 450 -6.30 6.07 2.81
CA MET A 450 -6.72 6.50 1.47
C MET A 450 -8.15 6.06 1.22
N GLN A 451 -9.09 6.99 1.36
CA GLN A 451 -10.52 6.73 1.26
C GLN A 451 -11.26 7.94 0.67
N SER A 452 -12.15 7.72 -0.30
CA SER A 452 -13.03 8.78 -0.81
C SER A 452 -14.02 9.26 0.24
N ASP A 453 -14.47 8.38 1.12
CA ASP A 453 -15.30 8.68 2.29
C ASP A 453 -14.75 7.96 3.52
N ASN A 454 -14.67 8.71 4.62
CA ASN A 454 -14.17 8.23 5.90
C ASN A 454 -15.30 7.81 6.83
N TYR A 455 -16.56 7.83 6.37
CA TYR A 455 -17.74 7.37 7.11
C TYR A 455 -17.94 8.05 8.47
N GLY A 456 -17.43 9.27 8.62
CA GLY A 456 -17.43 10.00 9.88
C GLY A 456 -16.48 9.44 10.96
N LEU A 457 -15.55 8.55 10.61
CA LEU A 457 -14.60 7.92 11.53
C LEU A 457 -13.37 8.78 11.84
N GLY A 458 -13.20 9.92 11.15
CA GLY A 458 -12.12 10.86 11.36
C GLY A 458 -11.32 11.13 10.09
N GLY A 459 -10.22 11.87 10.20
CA GLY A 459 -9.39 12.25 9.05
C GLY A 459 -10.14 13.09 8.00
N LYS A 460 -9.54 13.18 6.82
CA LYS A 460 -10.03 13.90 5.65
C LYS A 460 -10.02 12.95 4.45
N GLY A 461 -11.22 12.49 4.07
CA GLY A 461 -11.39 11.66 2.88
C GLY A 461 -11.29 12.47 1.57
N GLY A 462 -11.67 11.81 0.48
CA GLY A 462 -11.55 12.33 -0.89
C GLY A 462 -10.25 11.94 -1.57
N ASP A 463 -9.54 10.95 -1.04
CA ASP A 463 -8.22 10.51 -1.50
C ASP A 463 -8.09 8.98 -1.64
N PRO A 464 -8.98 8.33 -2.42
CA PRO A 464 -8.81 6.91 -2.72
C PRO A 464 -7.49 6.68 -3.46
N GLU A 465 -6.95 5.46 -3.35
CA GLU A 465 -5.82 5.04 -4.16
C GLU A 465 -6.20 5.00 -5.64
N MET A 466 -5.48 5.73 -6.49
CA MET A 466 -5.72 5.77 -7.93
C MET A 466 -4.75 4.84 -8.66
N GLY A 467 -5.25 3.71 -9.18
CA GLY A 467 -4.45 2.75 -9.94
C GLY A 467 -4.52 2.95 -11.44
N ASN A 468 -3.38 3.19 -12.09
CA ASN A 468 -3.25 3.20 -13.54
C ASN A 468 -2.61 1.90 -14.03
N ALA A 469 -3.42 1.01 -14.58
CA ALA A 469 -2.95 -0.21 -15.21
C ALA A 469 -2.29 0.07 -16.55
N ARG A 470 -1.25 -0.67 -16.90
CA ARG A 470 -0.52 -0.60 -18.18
C ARG A 470 -0.09 0.83 -18.52
N SER A 471 0.26 1.59 -17.49
CA SER A 471 0.52 3.02 -17.57
C SER A 471 1.63 3.32 -18.57
N GLY A 472 1.38 4.28 -19.45
CA GLY A 472 2.32 4.64 -20.51
C GLY A 472 2.72 3.51 -21.46
N ALA A 473 2.01 2.38 -21.57
CA ALA A 473 2.40 1.23 -22.40
C ALA A 473 2.71 1.58 -23.89
N ASN A 474 2.14 2.67 -24.42
CA ASN A 474 2.47 3.23 -25.74
C ASN A 474 3.84 3.92 -25.83
N THR A 475 4.51 4.13 -24.70
CA THR A 475 5.80 4.81 -24.56
C THR A 475 6.84 3.80 -24.08
N PRO A 476 7.65 3.20 -24.97
CA PRO A 476 8.57 2.13 -24.59
C PRO A 476 9.53 2.48 -23.44
N SER A 477 9.87 3.76 -23.26
CA SER A 477 10.77 4.23 -22.19
C SER A 477 10.14 4.23 -20.79
N THR A 478 8.84 3.96 -20.63
CA THR A 478 8.18 3.86 -19.31
C THR A 478 8.05 2.43 -18.82
N ARG A 479 8.42 1.43 -19.62
CA ARG A 479 8.35 0.00 -19.27
C ARG A 479 9.39 -0.38 -18.20
N ASN A 480 9.24 -1.57 -17.62
CA ASN A 480 10.13 -2.18 -16.62
C ASN A 480 10.24 -1.41 -15.30
N ASN A 481 9.12 -0.89 -14.82
CA ASN A 481 9.07 -0.22 -13.52
C ASN A 481 7.65 -0.25 -12.95
N ALA A 482 7.47 0.35 -11.80
CA ALA A 482 6.21 0.88 -11.32
C ALA A 482 6.51 2.18 -10.55
N ASN A 483 5.51 2.86 -10.00
CA ASN A 483 5.73 3.94 -9.03
C ASN A 483 4.46 4.29 -8.29
N GLN A 484 4.65 4.82 -7.09
CA GLN A 484 3.64 5.47 -6.30
C GLN A 484 3.92 6.97 -6.16
N SER A 485 2.88 7.77 -6.32
CA SER A 485 2.87 9.19 -5.96
C SER A 485 1.93 9.42 -4.80
N THR A 486 2.44 9.89 -3.66
CA THR A 486 1.63 10.09 -2.45
C THR A 486 1.55 11.57 -2.08
N GLY A 487 0.37 12.15 -2.25
CA GLY A 487 0.04 13.48 -1.71
C GLY A 487 -0.27 13.43 -0.21
N ALA A 488 -0.33 14.62 0.39
CA ALA A 488 -0.87 14.81 1.74
C ALA A 488 -2.32 14.30 1.86
N GLU A 489 -2.82 14.19 3.09
CA GLU A 489 -4.19 13.72 3.39
C GLU A 489 -5.28 14.53 2.63
N GLY A 490 -6.23 13.79 2.02
CA GLY A 490 -7.23 14.34 1.12
C GLY A 490 -6.66 14.85 -0.21
N GLY A 491 -5.43 14.46 -0.53
CA GLY A 491 -4.73 14.70 -1.79
C GLY A 491 -4.44 13.39 -2.52
N VAL A 492 -4.12 13.50 -3.80
CA VAL A 492 -3.99 12.33 -4.70
C VAL A 492 -2.93 11.34 -4.22
N ALA A 493 -3.31 10.06 -4.11
CA ALA A 493 -2.42 8.91 -4.16
C ALA A 493 -2.57 8.19 -5.51
N LEU A 494 -1.47 7.90 -6.21
CA LEU A 494 -1.49 7.34 -7.57
C LEU A 494 -0.39 6.29 -7.78
N THR A 495 -0.81 5.05 -8.02
CA THR A 495 0.04 3.95 -8.50
C THR A 495 0.02 3.88 -10.03
N ASN A 496 1.20 3.81 -10.65
CA ASN A 496 1.35 3.46 -12.06
C ASN A 496 2.03 2.10 -12.19
N MET A 497 1.31 1.13 -12.73
CA MET A 497 1.85 -0.19 -13.08
C MET A 497 2.24 -0.21 -14.54
N TYR A 498 3.41 -0.76 -14.86
CA TYR A 498 3.92 -0.79 -16.23
C TYR A 498 4.06 -2.20 -16.79
N LEU A 499 4.12 -2.28 -18.12
CA LEU A 499 4.54 -3.48 -18.83
C LEU A 499 6.05 -3.70 -18.67
N TRP A 500 6.47 -4.96 -18.70
CA TRP A 500 7.84 -5.41 -18.59
C TRP A 500 8.28 -6.12 -19.87
N GLN A 501 9.54 -5.93 -20.24
CA GLN A 501 10.18 -6.54 -21.41
C GLN A 501 11.71 -6.45 -21.32
N PRO A 502 12.46 -7.29 -22.03
CA PRO A 502 13.91 -7.14 -22.11
C PRO A 502 14.34 -5.85 -22.83
N LEU A 503 15.34 -5.13 -22.31
CA LEU A 503 15.94 -3.93 -22.89
C LEU A 503 17.47 -4.04 -22.90
N ALA A 504 18.07 -3.88 -24.09
CA ALA A 504 19.50 -4.12 -24.29
C ALA A 504 20.40 -3.31 -23.35
N GLY A 505 21.23 -4.01 -22.58
CA GLY A 505 22.20 -3.41 -21.65
C GLY A 505 21.60 -2.53 -20.57
N SER A 506 20.32 -2.73 -20.23
CA SER A 506 19.62 -2.01 -19.17
C SER A 506 18.91 -2.97 -18.20
N PHE A 507 17.89 -3.68 -18.67
CA PHE A 507 17.09 -4.56 -17.82
C PHE A 507 16.42 -5.66 -18.65
N TYR A 508 16.66 -6.92 -18.31
CA TYR A 508 16.17 -8.10 -19.04
C TYR A 508 14.99 -8.77 -18.31
N GLY A 509 13.88 -8.05 -18.19
CA GLY A 509 12.64 -8.56 -17.60
C GLY A 509 11.95 -9.62 -18.48
N ARG A 510 10.96 -10.31 -17.89
CA ARG A 510 10.00 -11.15 -18.62
C ARG A 510 9.09 -10.25 -19.46
N CYS A 511 8.61 -10.75 -20.60
CA CYS A 511 7.42 -10.17 -21.23
C CYS A 511 6.24 -10.41 -20.29
N ALA A 512 5.93 -9.43 -19.46
CA ALA A 512 4.96 -9.54 -18.38
C ALA A 512 4.20 -8.22 -18.21
N ASP A 513 2.92 -8.30 -17.87
CA ASP A 513 2.16 -7.15 -17.43
C ASP A 513 2.30 -7.01 -15.91
N GLY A 514 2.86 -5.89 -15.45
CA GLY A 514 3.13 -5.63 -14.03
C GLY A 514 1.88 -5.59 -13.18
N ASP A 515 0.71 -5.30 -13.79
CA ASP A 515 -0.60 -5.30 -13.13
C ASP A 515 -1.02 -6.65 -12.58
N PHE A 516 -0.29 -7.72 -12.86
CA PHE A 516 -0.52 -9.05 -12.34
C PHE A 516 0.50 -9.50 -11.28
N ASP A 517 1.48 -8.68 -10.90
CA ASP A 517 2.45 -9.03 -9.85
C ASP A 517 2.09 -8.38 -8.51
N ALA A 518 1.44 -9.14 -7.62
CA ALA A 518 0.98 -8.63 -6.33
C ALA A 518 2.13 -8.18 -5.41
N SER A 519 3.36 -8.69 -5.61
CA SER A 519 4.53 -8.24 -4.84
C SER A 519 4.95 -6.81 -5.23
N VAL A 520 4.86 -6.47 -6.52
CA VAL A 520 5.14 -5.12 -7.02
C VAL A 520 4.00 -4.17 -6.66
N ILE A 521 2.73 -4.58 -6.82
CA ILE A 521 1.57 -3.74 -6.45
C ILE A 521 1.57 -3.42 -4.95
N GLY A 522 1.85 -4.42 -4.11
CA GLY A 522 1.94 -4.22 -2.67
C GLY A 522 3.10 -3.31 -2.26
N HIS A 523 4.22 -3.38 -2.99
CA HIS A 523 5.35 -2.47 -2.80
C HIS A 523 4.94 -1.02 -3.07
N GLU A 524 4.32 -0.74 -4.22
CA GLU A 524 3.88 0.63 -4.54
C GLU A 524 2.85 1.16 -3.55
N TYR A 525 1.84 0.38 -3.17
CA TYR A 525 0.84 0.82 -2.20
C TYR A 525 1.48 1.16 -0.83
N THR A 526 2.55 0.47 -0.44
CA THR A 526 3.23 0.71 0.83
C THR A 526 4.03 2.02 0.85
N HIS A 527 4.49 2.51 -0.30
CA HIS A 527 5.00 3.89 -0.38
C HIS A 527 3.93 4.89 0.06
N ALA A 528 2.66 4.64 -0.24
CA ALA A 528 1.55 5.47 0.25
C ALA A 528 1.40 5.39 1.77
N ILE A 529 1.38 4.17 2.32
CA ILE A 529 1.26 3.95 3.77
C ILE A 529 2.36 4.71 4.52
N THR A 530 3.61 4.51 4.12
CA THR A 530 4.76 5.07 4.83
C THR A 530 4.83 6.59 4.69
N ASN A 531 4.51 7.16 3.52
CA ASN A 531 4.47 8.62 3.33
C ASN A 531 3.27 9.31 3.98
N ARG A 532 2.20 8.58 4.34
CA ARG A 532 1.06 9.11 5.10
C ARG A 532 1.29 9.03 6.60
N MET A 533 1.78 7.89 7.11
CA MET A 533 1.90 7.66 8.55
C MET A 533 3.13 8.34 9.17
N ILE A 534 4.25 8.40 8.45
CA ILE A 534 5.50 9.00 8.94
C ILE A 534 5.54 10.48 8.56
N GLY A 535 5.82 11.35 9.53
CA GLY A 535 5.81 12.79 9.32
C GLY A 535 4.42 13.44 9.42
N GLY A 536 3.36 12.63 9.55
CA GLY A 536 1.99 13.10 9.69
C GLY A 536 1.28 13.34 8.35
N PRO A 537 0.06 13.91 8.37
CA PRO A 537 -0.81 13.97 7.19
C PRO A 537 -0.27 14.87 6.08
N ASP A 538 0.63 15.79 6.41
CA ASP A 538 1.08 16.88 5.52
C ASP A 538 2.48 16.66 4.93
N ALA A 539 3.26 15.71 5.45
CA ALA A 539 4.66 15.52 5.07
C ALA A 539 5.05 14.04 5.07
N GLY A 540 5.67 13.58 3.98
CA GLY A 540 6.18 12.21 3.85
C GLY A 540 7.68 12.09 4.16
N ILE A 541 8.20 10.89 3.92
CA ILE A 541 9.60 10.54 4.17
C ILE A 541 10.53 11.34 3.23
N SER A 542 11.72 11.68 3.72
CA SER A 542 12.71 12.42 2.93
C SER A 542 14.15 12.07 3.31
N GLY A 543 15.08 12.35 2.40
CA GLY A 543 16.50 12.04 2.57
C GLY A 543 16.83 10.60 2.17
N THR A 544 18.13 10.30 2.12
CA THR A 544 18.63 9.02 1.60
C THR A 544 18.29 7.88 2.55
N HIS A 545 18.45 8.05 3.87
CA HIS A 545 18.07 7.02 4.86
C HIS A 545 16.57 6.75 4.83
N GLY A 546 15.77 7.80 4.92
CA GLY A 546 14.32 7.70 4.87
C GLY A 546 13.83 7.03 3.59
N GLY A 547 14.28 7.50 2.42
CA GLY A 547 13.92 6.90 1.14
C GLY A 547 14.32 5.42 1.04
N SER A 548 15.50 5.06 1.53
CA SER A 548 15.95 3.66 1.57
C SER A 548 15.06 2.78 2.45
N MET A 549 14.67 3.28 3.62
CA MET A 549 13.71 2.56 4.47
C MET A 549 12.31 2.52 3.83
N GLY A 550 11.89 3.56 3.09
CA GLY A 550 10.66 3.55 2.29
C GLY A 550 10.62 2.39 1.30
N GLU A 551 11.67 2.24 0.48
CA GLU A 551 11.82 1.10 -0.44
C GLU A 551 11.78 -0.25 0.29
N SER A 552 12.44 -0.34 1.45
CA SER A 552 12.49 -1.56 2.24
C SER A 552 11.16 -1.92 2.90
N TRP A 553 10.50 -0.97 3.55
CA TRP A 553 9.18 -1.19 4.15
C TRP A 553 8.19 -1.63 3.08
N SER A 554 8.29 -1.08 1.87
CA SER A 554 7.50 -1.51 0.73
C SER A 554 7.73 -2.97 0.33
N ASP A 555 8.97 -3.43 0.30
CA ASP A 555 9.28 -4.87 0.11
C ASP A 555 8.71 -5.74 1.24
N LEU A 556 8.96 -5.34 2.50
CA LEU A 556 8.64 -6.12 3.68
C LEU A 556 7.12 -6.28 3.90
N VAL A 557 6.36 -5.19 3.76
CA VAL A 557 4.89 -5.22 3.95
C VAL A 557 4.22 -6.00 2.83
N ALA A 558 4.68 -5.85 1.58
CA ALA A 558 4.15 -6.62 0.46
C ALA A 558 4.38 -8.12 0.67
N SER A 559 5.61 -8.54 1.01
CA SER A 559 5.94 -9.93 1.31
C SER A 559 5.14 -10.48 2.49
N GLU A 560 5.07 -9.76 3.61
CA GLU A 560 4.37 -10.26 4.81
C GLU A 560 2.86 -10.39 4.55
N ARG A 561 2.22 -9.45 3.83
CA ARG A 561 0.81 -9.61 3.42
C ARG A 561 0.60 -10.90 2.62
N LEU A 562 1.46 -11.18 1.65
CA LEU A 562 1.33 -12.37 0.81
C LEU A 562 1.55 -13.66 1.62
N ILE A 563 2.46 -13.63 2.59
CA ILE A 563 2.68 -14.73 3.54
C ILE A 563 1.46 -14.93 4.43
N GLU A 564 0.98 -13.89 5.11
CA GLU A 564 -0.11 -13.99 6.09
C GLU A 564 -1.43 -14.36 5.43
N THR A 565 -1.69 -13.87 4.22
CA THR A 565 -2.90 -14.21 3.45
C THR A 565 -2.82 -15.56 2.73
N GLY A 566 -1.67 -16.24 2.79
CA GLY A 566 -1.44 -17.54 2.16
C GLY A 566 -1.38 -17.50 0.63
N ALA A 567 -1.18 -16.31 0.05
CA ALA A 567 -1.20 -16.09 -1.40
C ALA A 567 0.03 -16.65 -2.13
N VAL A 568 1.16 -16.84 -1.42
CA VAL A 568 2.42 -17.29 -2.02
C VAL A 568 2.28 -18.73 -2.56
N PRO A 569 2.46 -18.93 -3.89
CA PRO A 569 2.34 -20.25 -4.49
C PRO A 569 3.46 -21.21 -4.05
N ALA A 570 3.21 -22.51 -4.19
CA ALA A 570 4.23 -23.52 -3.91
C ALA A 570 5.44 -23.36 -4.85
N GLY A 571 6.66 -23.40 -4.29
CA GLY A 571 7.91 -23.27 -5.04
C GLY A 571 8.33 -21.83 -5.34
N VAL A 572 7.51 -20.83 -4.99
CA VAL A 572 7.88 -19.42 -5.02
C VAL A 572 8.50 -19.03 -3.68
N ASP A 573 9.59 -18.28 -3.72
CA ASP A 573 10.20 -17.74 -2.50
C ASP A 573 9.41 -16.49 -2.07
N PRO A 574 8.77 -16.49 -0.87
CA PRO A 574 7.96 -15.36 -0.41
C PRO A 574 8.77 -14.07 -0.17
N TRP A 575 10.09 -14.18 -0.06
CA TRP A 575 11.01 -13.09 0.26
C TRP A 575 11.67 -12.48 -0.99
N VAL A 576 11.18 -12.86 -2.17
CA VAL A 576 11.61 -12.33 -3.46
C VAL A 576 10.55 -11.37 -4.01
N VAL A 577 10.98 -10.16 -4.34
CA VAL A 577 10.12 -9.10 -4.91
C VAL A 577 10.22 -9.07 -6.43
N GLY A 578 9.08 -9.10 -7.10
CA GLY A 578 8.95 -9.13 -8.55
C GLY A 578 9.45 -10.41 -9.24
N PRO A 579 9.27 -11.64 -8.70
CA PRO A 579 9.76 -12.85 -9.35
C PRO A 579 9.09 -13.12 -10.69
N TYR A 580 7.83 -12.71 -10.87
CA TYR A 580 7.08 -12.86 -12.12
C TYR A 580 7.58 -11.92 -13.21
N VAL A 581 7.70 -10.62 -12.91
CA VAL A 581 8.14 -9.63 -13.91
C VAL A 581 9.61 -9.75 -14.29
N THR A 582 10.43 -10.36 -13.44
CA THR A 582 11.88 -10.56 -13.70
C THR A 582 12.25 -11.96 -14.19
N ALA A 583 11.32 -12.93 -14.10
CA ALA A 583 11.60 -14.36 -14.26
C ALA A 583 12.78 -14.84 -13.39
N ASN A 584 12.91 -14.28 -12.18
CA ASN A 584 13.96 -14.59 -11.23
C ASN A 584 13.35 -14.84 -9.83
N ASN A 585 13.18 -16.10 -9.48
CA ASN A 585 12.69 -16.53 -8.15
C ASN A 585 13.81 -16.71 -7.12
N GLU A 586 15.06 -16.35 -7.45
CA GLU A 586 16.20 -16.41 -6.52
C GLU A 586 16.37 -15.10 -5.76
N ARG A 587 16.17 -13.96 -6.44
CA ARG A 587 16.31 -12.61 -5.86
C ARG A 587 15.40 -11.54 -6.48
N GLY A 588 14.71 -11.87 -7.58
CA GLY A 588 13.79 -10.92 -8.22
C GLY A 588 14.51 -9.70 -8.79
N ILE A 589 14.05 -8.51 -8.42
CA ILE A 589 14.60 -7.23 -8.88
C ILE A 589 15.78 -6.71 -8.04
N ARG A 590 15.93 -7.22 -6.81
CA ARG A 590 16.91 -6.76 -5.81
C ARG A 590 18.29 -7.40 -6.01
N ASN A 591 19.31 -6.92 -5.30
CA ASN A 591 20.63 -7.55 -5.29
C ASN A 591 20.59 -8.88 -4.50
N PHE A 592 19.75 -8.97 -3.46
CA PHE A 592 19.51 -10.17 -2.65
C PHE A 592 18.01 -10.41 -2.43
N ALA A 593 17.61 -11.68 -2.27
CA ALA A 593 16.33 -11.98 -1.60
C ALA A 593 16.40 -11.56 -0.13
N ILE A 594 15.27 -11.14 0.45
CA ILE A 594 15.22 -10.55 1.80
C ILE A 594 15.76 -11.54 2.86
N ASP A 595 15.46 -12.83 2.71
CA ASP A 595 15.88 -13.91 3.61
C ASP A 595 17.36 -14.34 3.44
N LYS A 596 17.99 -13.98 2.32
CA LYS A 596 19.37 -14.34 1.96
C LYS A 596 20.28 -13.13 1.84
N ASN A 597 19.96 -12.08 2.61
CA ASN A 597 20.61 -10.80 2.52
C ASN A 597 21.73 -10.65 3.59
N PRO A 598 23.01 -10.55 3.20
CA PRO A 598 24.14 -10.46 4.12
C PRO A 598 24.46 -9.02 4.55
N LEU A 599 23.68 -8.03 4.10
CA LEU A 599 23.96 -6.62 4.35
C LEU A 599 23.79 -6.26 5.83
N ASN A 600 24.52 -5.23 6.24
CA ASN A 600 24.46 -4.60 7.55
C ASN A 600 24.66 -3.08 7.40
N TYR A 601 24.47 -2.34 8.48
CA TYR A 601 24.44 -0.88 8.46
C TYR A 601 25.73 -0.21 7.93
N SER A 602 26.87 -0.92 7.97
CA SER A 602 28.13 -0.39 7.42
C SER A 602 28.16 -0.36 5.88
N ASN A 603 27.23 -1.04 5.20
CA ASN A 603 27.22 -1.21 3.74
C ASN A 603 26.50 -0.08 2.99
N PHE A 604 26.24 1.07 3.62
CA PHE A 604 25.56 2.19 2.95
C PHE A 604 26.34 2.65 1.70
N GLY A 605 25.70 2.58 0.53
CA GLY A 605 26.30 2.88 -0.78
C GLY A 605 27.12 1.73 -1.38
N PHE A 606 26.97 0.49 -0.91
CA PHE A 606 27.76 -0.66 -1.41
C PHE A 606 27.60 -0.92 -2.91
N ASP A 607 26.42 -0.64 -3.47
CA ASP A 607 26.12 -0.97 -4.86
C ASP A 607 26.93 -0.13 -5.87
N MET A 608 26.98 -0.59 -7.12
CA MET A 608 27.67 0.08 -8.23
C MET A 608 27.09 1.47 -8.54
N ALA A 609 25.82 1.72 -8.23
CA ALA A 609 25.22 3.05 -8.37
C ALA A 609 25.72 4.04 -7.29
N GLY A 610 26.33 3.55 -6.21
CA GLY A 610 26.62 4.32 -5.00
C GLY A 610 25.38 4.43 -4.13
N PRO A 611 25.28 5.48 -3.28
CA PRO A 611 24.10 5.72 -2.46
C PRO A 611 22.83 5.87 -3.30
N GLU A 612 21.90 4.94 -3.13
CA GLU A 612 20.74 4.74 -4.00
C GLU A 612 19.67 4.00 -3.19
N VAL A 613 18.47 4.56 -3.13
CA VAL A 613 17.44 4.16 -2.15
C VAL A 613 17.00 2.70 -2.27
N HIS A 614 16.93 2.13 -3.48
CA HIS A 614 16.50 0.74 -3.64
C HIS A 614 17.59 -0.22 -3.13
N SER A 615 18.85 0.06 -3.47
CA SER A 615 19.99 -0.78 -3.06
C SER A 615 20.29 -0.62 -1.57
N ASP A 616 20.31 0.62 -1.06
CA ASP A 616 20.52 0.90 0.36
C ASP A 616 19.33 0.44 1.22
N GLY A 617 18.12 0.38 0.65
CA GLY A 617 16.95 -0.21 1.29
C GLY A 617 17.13 -1.69 1.60
N GLU A 618 17.93 -2.42 0.82
CA GLU A 618 18.24 -3.82 1.11
C GLU A 618 18.98 -4.00 2.45
N ILE A 619 19.66 -2.96 2.97
CA ILE A 619 20.23 -2.98 4.32
C ILE A 619 19.10 -3.10 5.36
N TRP A 620 18.06 -2.29 5.22
CA TRP A 620 16.91 -2.31 6.12
C TRP A 620 16.08 -3.58 5.95
N ASN A 621 16.01 -4.15 4.74
CA ASN A 621 15.42 -5.49 4.53
C ASN A 621 16.13 -6.55 5.39
N ALA A 622 17.47 -6.59 5.35
CA ALA A 622 18.26 -7.53 6.14
C ALA A 622 18.07 -7.33 7.65
N VAL A 623 18.11 -6.08 8.10
CA VAL A 623 17.91 -5.69 9.51
C VAL A 623 16.54 -6.16 10.00
N GLN A 624 15.48 -5.79 9.28
CA GLN A 624 14.13 -6.08 9.73
C GLN A 624 13.79 -7.57 9.60
N TYR A 625 14.36 -8.28 8.62
CA TYR A 625 14.26 -9.74 8.57
C TYR A 625 14.90 -10.40 9.79
N GLU A 626 16.08 -9.94 10.24
CA GLU A 626 16.71 -10.43 11.46
C GLU A 626 15.82 -10.19 12.70
N VAL A 627 15.22 -8.99 12.82
CA VAL A 627 14.29 -8.67 13.90
C VAL A 627 13.04 -9.56 13.84
N ARG A 628 12.50 -9.81 12.64
CA ARG A 628 11.40 -10.74 12.41
C ARG A 628 11.78 -12.15 12.89
N GLN A 629 12.94 -12.66 12.49
CA GLN A 629 13.39 -14.00 12.89
C GLN A 629 13.64 -14.11 14.39
N ALA A 630 14.13 -13.06 15.05
CA ALA A 630 14.28 -13.05 16.51
C ALA A 630 12.92 -13.13 17.23
N LEU A 631 11.91 -12.42 16.75
CA LEU A 631 10.54 -12.48 17.27
C LEU A 631 9.87 -13.82 16.96
N VAL A 632 10.07 -14.38 15.77
CA VAL A 632 9.62 -15.73 15.42
C VAL A 632 10.32 -16.79 16.26
N GLY A 633 11.61 -16.63 16.56
CA GLY A 633 12.33 -17.51 17.47
C GLY A 633 11.74 -17.51 18.88
N LYS A 634 11.22 -16.36 19.33
CA LYS A 634 10.61 -16.20 20.65
C LYS A 634 9.16 -16.68 20.72
N TYR A 635 8.34 -16.38 19.72
CA TYR A 635 6.89 -16.61 19.74
C TYR A 635 6.40 -17.72 18.80
N GLY A 636 7.29 -18.28 17.97
CA GLY A 636 6.93 -19.17 16.87
C GLY A 636 6.35 -18.42 15.67
N GLU A 637 6.29 -19.11 14.53
CA GLU A 637 5.55 -18.66 13.35
C GLU A 637 4.10 -19.18 13.44
N ALA A 638 3.12 -18.35 13.07
CA ALA A 638 1.73 -18.79 13.04
C ALA A 638 1.49 -19.86 11.98
N THR A 639 0.55 -20.77 12.24
CA THR A 639 0.01 -21.61 11.16
C THR A 639 -0.69 -20.74 10.12
N LYS A 640 -0.74 -21.16 8.85
CA LYS A 640 -1.41 -20.41 7.77
C LYS A 640 -2.82 -19.91 8.14
N LYS A 641 -3.61 -20.75 8.82
CA LYS A 641 -4.97 -20.39 9.27
C LYS A 641 -4.96 -19.26 10.31
N VAL A 642 -4.02 -19.30 11.25
CA VAL A 642 -3.88 -18.27 12.28
C VAL A 642 -3.36 -16.98 11.66
N ALA A 643 -2.34 -17.06 10.78
CA ALA A 643 -1.80 -15.91 10.08
C ALA A 643 -2.87 -15.19 9.25
N ALA A 644 -3.71 -15.93 8.50
CA ALA A 644 -4.82 -15.36 7.75
C ALA A 644 -5.86 -14.68 8.67
N ALA A 645 -6.19 -15.29 9.82
CA ALA A 645 -7.08 -14.68 10.80
C ALA A 645 -6.47 -13.41 11.44
N CYS A 646 -5.15 -13.36 11.60
CA CYS A 646 -4.42 -12.19 12.11
C CYS A 646 -4.36 -11.05 11.10
N ALA A 647 -4.05 -11.35 9.83
CA ALA A 647 -4.16 -10.40 8.72
C ALA A 647 -5.56 -9.79 8.63
N ALA A 648 -6.58 -10.60 8.88
CA ALA A 648 -7.98 -10.21 8.93
C ALA A 648 -8.41 -9.51 10.23
N GLY A 649 -7.52 -9.23 11.19
CA GLY A 649 -7.89 -8.61 12.46
C GLY A 649 -8.85 -9.44 13.36
N LYS A 650 -9.08 -10.72 13.04
CA LYS A 650 -9.94 -11.64 13.83
C LYS A 650 -9.27 -12.14 15.10
N THR A 651 -7.94 -12.11 15.11
CA THR A 651 -7.10 -12.61 16.19
C THR A 651 -6.31 -11.46 16.77
N ALA A 652 -6.30 -11.33 18.10
CA ALA A 652 -5.48 -10.35 18.79
C ALA A 652 -3.99 -10.60 18.52
N VAL A 653 -3.21 -9.54 18.32
CA VAL A 653 -1.81 -9.62 17.89
C VAL A 653 -0.94 -10.50 18.80
N GLU A 654 -1.23 -10.55 20.09
CA GLU A 654 -0.52 -11.37 21.08
C GLU A 654 -0.63 -12.88 20.80
N GLN A 655 -1.63 -13.29 20.01
CA GLN A 655 -1.90 -14.69 19.65
C GLN A 655 -1.44 -15.03 18.22
N CYS A 656 -0.79 -14.10 17.53
CA CYS A 656 -0.46 -14.20 16.11
C CYS A 656 0.97 -14.65 15.79
N GLY A 657 1.78 -14.94 16.81
CA GLY A 657 3.19 -15.33 16.62
C GLY A 657 4.11 -14.17 16.25
N GLY A 658 5.38 -14.48 15.98
CA GLY A 658 6.44 -13.51 15.82
C GLY A 658 6.36 -12.66 14.55
N GLY A 659 5.92 -13.24 13.42
CA GLY A 659 5.78 -12.53 12.13
C GLY A 659 4.79 -11.37 12.22
N ARG A 660 3.55 -11.65 12.65
CA ARG A 660 2.52 -10.61 12.86
C ARG A 660 2.94 -9.58 13.89
N ARG A 661 3.56 -10.02 14.99
CA ARG A 661 4.04 -9.14 16.06
C ARG A 661 5.08 -8.15 15.54
N TRP A 662 6.01 -8.62 14.70
CA TRP A 662 7.02 -7.80 14.04
C TRP A 662 6.42 -6.72 13.14
N ILE A 663 5.50 -7.07 12.23
CA ILE A 663 4.89 -6.08 11.33
C ILE A 663 3.95 -5.12 12.09
N GLN A 664 3.31 -5.55 13.17
CA GLN A 664 2.55 -4.64 14.03
C GLN A 664 3.46 -3.58 14.67
N LEU A 665 4.60 -3.98 15.22
CA LEU A 665 5.58 -3.04 15.80
C LEU A 665 6.15 -2.09 14.75
N MET A 666 6.32 -2.56 13.52
CA MET A 666 6.73 -1.75 12.39
C MET A 666 5.70 -0.64 12.11
N PHE A 667 4.41 -0.96 12.00
CA PHE A 667 3.35 0.03 11.77
C PHE A 667 3.20 1.01 12.95
N ASP A 668 3.27 0.52 14.19
CA ASP A 668 3.24 1.39 15.37
C ASP A 668 4.41 2.38 15.36
N SER A 669 5.59 1.95 14.92
CA SER A 669 6.78 2.80 14.85
C SER A 669 6.59 3.97 13.89
N TYR A 670 5.80 3.80 12.82
CA TYR A 670 5.52 4.86 11.86
C TYR A 670 4.86 6.07 12.53
N LEU A 671 3.90 5.82 13.44
CA LEU A 671 3.19 6.87 14.19
C LEU A 671 4.08 7.59 15.20
N LEU A 672 5.21 6.99 15.60
CA LEU A 672 6.17 7.58 16.53
C LEU A 672 7.20 8.47 15.82
N MET A 673 7.31 8.35 14.49
CA MET A 673 8.20 9.16 13.67
C MET A 673 7.49 10.41 13.15
N ALA A 674 7.34 11.41 14.02
CA ALA A 674 6.63 12.67 13.75
C ALA A 674 7.31 13.58 12.69
N SER A 675 8.42 13.18 12.10
CA SER A 675 9.09 13.87 11.00
C SER A 675 9.48 12.85 9.94
N GLY A 676 9.35 13.20 8.66
CA GLY A 676 9.88 12.39 7.56
C GLY A 676 11.41 12.44 7.40
N LYS A 677 12.11 13.26 8.19
CA LYS A 677 13.58 13.34 8.21
C LYS A 677 14.15 12.39 9.25
N ILE A 678 14.12 11.10 8.94
CA ILE A 678 14.56 10.01 9.83
C ILE A 678 15.77 9.26 9.29
N THR A 679 16.63 8.81 10.20
CA THR A 679 17.71 7.86 9.95
C THR A 679 17.27 6.43 10.30
N MET A 680 18.02 5.42 9.85
CA MET A 680 17.77 4.03 10.28
C MET A 680 17.90 3.85 11.80
N VAL A 681 18.72 4.67 12.47
CA VAL A 681 18.85 4.68 13.93
C VAL A 681 17.58 5.23 14.59
N ASP A 682 16.99 6.31 14.05
CA ASP A 682 15.72 6.85 14.56
C ASP A 682 14.58 5.83 14.40
N ALA A 683 14.53 5.13 13.27
CA ALA A 683 13.51 4.10 13.02
C ALA A 683 13.67 2.88 13.94
N ARG A 684 14.90 2.42 14.20
CA ARG A 684 15.18 1.40 15.21
C ARG A 684 14.63 1.81 16.57
N ASP A 685 14.94 3.04 17.01
CA ASP A 685 14.52 3.53 18.32
C ASP A 685 13.00 3.71 18.41
N ALA A 686 12.35 4.13 17.32
CA ALA A 686 10.89 4.16 17.20
C ALA A 686 10.28 2.76 17.32
N MET A 687 10.87 1.73 16.71
CA MET A 687 10.37 0.36 16.80
C MET A 687 10.54 -0.23 18.21
N LEU A 688 11.66 0.05 18.89
CA LEU A 688 11.86 -0.32 20.29
C LEU A 688 10.89 0.44 21.22
N ALA A 689 10.56 1.69 20.90
CA ALA A 689 9.54 2.45 21.63
C ALA A 689 8.13 1.88 21.41
N ALA A 690 7.81 1.43 20.19
CA ALA A 690 6.56 0.74 19.90
C ALA A 690 6.40 -0.52 20.77
N ASP A 691 7.46 -1.31 20.95
CA ASP A 691 7.42 -2.50 21.82
C ASP A 691 7.18 -2.14 23.29
N LYS A 692 7.82 -1.09 23.79
CA LYS A 692 7.56 -0.56 25.14
C LYS A 692 6.11 -0.14 25.34
N ILE A 693 5.48 0.43 24.31
CA ILE A 693 4.10 0.91 24.37
C ILE A 693 3.12 -0.25 24.26
N ARG A 694 3.24 -1.08 23.23
CA ARG A 694 2.27 -2.14 22.93
C ARG A 694 2.43 -3.36 23.83
N PHE A 695 3.67 -3.79 24.04
CA PHE A 695 3.96 -5.06 24.72
C PHE A 695 4.84 -4.88 25.96
N HIS A 696 4.82 -3.68 26.56
CA HIS A 696 5.51 -3.39 27.81
C HIS A 696 7.03 -3.66 27.80
N GLY A 697 7.64 -3.66 26.61
CA GLY A 697 9.08 -3.84 26.45
C GLY A 697 9.53 -5.31 26.54
N GLU A 698 8.60 -6.26 26.41
CA GLU A 698 8.89 -7.69 26.50
C GLU A 698 9.90 -8.15 25.43
N ASP A 699 9.99 -7.48 24.28
CA ASP A 699 10.82 -7.92 23.15
C ASP A 699 12.13 -7.18 22.99
N LEU A 700 12.37 -6.16 23.82
CA LEU A 700 13.56 -5.32 23.75
C LEU A 700 14.85 -6.14 23.67
N ASP A 701 14.98 -7.22 24.45
CA ASP A 701 16.21 -8.00 24.48
C ASP A 701 16.51 -8.69 23.15
N VAL A 702 15.49 -9.32 22.55
CA VAL A 702 15.64 -10.04 21.27
C VAL A 702 15.74 -9.07 20.10
N MET A 703 15.03 -7.95 20.14
CA MET A 703 15.10 -6.90 19.13
C MET A 703 16.47 -6.22 19.13
N TRP A 704 17.00 -5.84 20.30
CA TRP A 704 18.33 -5.26 20.41
C TRP A 704 19.43 -6.21 19.92
N GLY A 705 19.31 -7.51 20.23
CA GLY A 705 20.21 -8.52 19.70
C GLY A 705 20.22 -8.55 18.16
N ALA A 706 19.03 -8.57 17.55
CA ALA A 706 18.88 -8.58 16.09
C ALA A 706 19.41 -7.32 15.42
N PHE A 707 19.08 -6.13 15.95
CA PHE A 707 19.61 -4.86 15.43
C PHE A 707 21.14 -4.81 15.53
N ALA A 708 21.72 -5.22 16.67
CA ALA A 708 23.16 -5.25 16.88
C ALA A 708 23.87 -6.22 15.92
N GLN A 709 23.31 -7.40 15.64
CA GLN A 709 23.89 -8.33 14.67
C GLN A 709 24.00 -7.73 13.26
N ARG A 710 23.16 -6.76 12.93
CA ARG A 710 23.14 -6.05 11.63
C ARG A 710 23.73 -4.65 11.68
N GLY A 711 24.57 -4.35 12.69
CA GLY A 711 25.32 -3.10 12.76
C GLY A 711 24.51 -1.90 13.28
N LEU A 712 23.30 -2.10 13.80
CA LEU A 712 22.43 -1.08 14.41
C LEU A 712 22.40 -1.21 15.94
N GLY A 713 23.53 -1.56 16.54
CA GLY A 713 23.75 -1.67 17.98
C GLY A 713 23.67 -0.34 18.74
N ILE A 714 23.89 -0.41 20.06
CA ILE A 714 23.65 0.70 20.99
C ILE A 714 24.38 2.00 20.62
N ASP A 715 25.57 1.91 20.03
CA ASP A 715 26.40 3.06 19.66
C ASP A 715 26.38 3.35 18.14
N ALA A 716 25.43 2.75 17.40
CA ALA A 716 25.24 3.06 15.99
C ALA A 716 24.75 4.50 15.81
N THR A 717 25.34 5.24 14.88
CA THR A 717 25.01 6.66 14.67
C THR A 717 25.02 7.06 13.20
N ALA A 718 24.24 8.09 12.88
CA ALA A 718 24.30 8.81 11.62
C ALA A 718 24.32 10.31 11.89
N LEU A 719 25.11 11.05 11.12
CA LEU A 719 25.27 12.50 11.29
C LEU A 719 24.07 13.30 10.76
N SER A 720 23.34 12.73 9.79
CA SER A 720 22.13 13.32 9.19
C SER A 720 21.39 12.28 8.35
N THR A 721 20.20 12.63 7.84
CA THR A 721 19.45 11.79 6.89
C THR A 721 20.11 11.65 5.51
N SER A 722 21.16 12.42 5.24
CA SER A 722 21.98 12.36 4.02
C SER A 722 23.37 11.76 4.27
N ASP A 723 23.62 11.21 5.48
CA ASP A 723 24.90 10.59 5.80
C ASP A 723 25.07 9.27 5.04
N THR A 724 26.00 9.22 4.11
CA THR A 724 26.27 8.01 3.31
C THR A 724 27.41 7.17 3.87
N ARG A 725 27.92 7.51 5.06
CA ARG A 725 28.95 6.74 5.78
C ARG A 725 28.60 6.65 7.27
N PRO A 726 27.46 6.05 7.62
CA PRO A 726 27.07 5.92 9.01
C PRO A 726 28.05 5.06 9.80
N HIS A 727 28.04 5.25 11.12
CA HIS A 727 28.81 4.42 12.05
C HIS A 727 27.96 3.23 12.47
N ALA A 728 28.37 2.03 12.05
CA ALA A 728 27.78 0.78 12.50
C ALA A 728 28.34 0.37 13.87
N ASP A 729 27.47 -0.18 14.72
CA ASP A 729 27.84 -0.77 16.00
C ASP A 729 27.23 -2.16 16.12
N PHE A 730 28.01 -3.10 16.64
CA PHE A 730 27.58 -4.50 16.78
C PHE A 730 27.33 -4.89 18.24
N ALA A 731 27.38 -3.94 19.18
CA ALA A 731 27.11 -4.17 20.58
C ALA A 731 25.61 -4.04 20.92
N THR A 732 25.15 -4.82 21.89
CA THR A 732 23.77 -4.80 22.40
C THR A 732 23.74 -4.35 23.87
N PRO A 733 22.73 -3.58 24.32
CA PRO A 733 22.55 -3.28 25.74
C PRO A 733 21.87 -4.44 26.50
N ALA A 734 21.30 -5.41 25.79
CA ALA A 734 20.47 -6.47 26.36
C ALA A 734 21.26 -7.68 26.89
N ALA A 735 22.52 -7.83 26.48
CA ALA A 735 23.35 -8.99 26.83
C ALA A 735 24.84 -8.62 26.96
N PRO A 736 25.66 -9.47 27.62
CA PRO A 736 27.11 -9.25 27.71
C PRO A 736 27.78 -9.27 26.33
N ASN A 737 28.36 -8.14 25.94
CA ASN A 737 29.13 -8.05 24.69
C ASN A 737 30.52 -8.69 24.82
N SER A 738 30.98 -9.28 23.73
CA SER A 738 32.34 -9.79 23.58
C SER A 738 33.28 -8.74 23.01
N THR A 739 34.48 -8.62 23.57
CA THR A 739 35.55 -7.83 22.96
C THR A 739 36.33 -8.70 21.99
N VAL A 740 36.20 -8.42 20.70
CA VAL A 740 36.95 -9.09 19.63
C VAL A 740 38.18 -8.25 19.31
N THR A 741 39.37 -8.84 19.43
CA THR A 741 40.64 -8.24 19.01
C THR A 741 41.09 -8.87 17.70
N PHE A 742 41.18 -8.07 16.64
CA PHE A 742 41.65 -8.49 15.33
C PHE A 742 43.18 -8.40 15.28
N LYS A 743 43.82 -9.51 14.92
CA LYS A 743 45.28 -9.61 14.74
C LYS A 743 45.57 -9.98 13.29
N VAL A 744 45.85 -8.97 12.48
CA VAL A 744 46.18 -9.11 11.07
C VAL A 744 47.67 -9.34 10.93
N VAL A 745 48.09 -10.50 10.41
CA VAL A 745 49.49 -10.92 10.42
C VAL A 745 49.96 -11.57 9.12
N ASN A 746 51.26 -11.47 8.86
CA ASN A 746 52.00 -12.29 7.90
C ASN A 746 53.24 -12.87 8.59
N GLY A 747 53.49 -14.18 8.48
CA GLY A 747 54.67 -14.81 9.10
C GLY A 747 54.75 -14.72 10.63
N GLY A 748 53.73 -14.16 11.31
CA GLY A 748 53.75 -13.87 12.74
C GLY A 748 53.97 -12.40 13.09
N GLU A 749 54.29 -11.56 12.11
CA GLU A 749 54.43 -10.10 12.24
C GLU A 749 53.10 -9.40 11.96
N ASP A 750 52.82 -8.32 12.69
CA ASP A 750 51.60 -7.53 12.54
C ASP A 750 51.65 -6.69 11.25
N ILE A 751 50.54 -6.68 10.51
CA ILE A 751 50.39 -5.88 9.29
C ILE A 751 49.82 -4.50 9.66
N PRO A 752 50.50 -3.38 9.31
CA PRO A 752 50.00 -2.04 9.57
C PRO A 752 48.91 -1.64 8.56
N ASN A 753 48.09 -0.65 8.92
CA ASN A 753 47.08 -0.04 8.05
C ASN A 753 46.03 -1.00 7.45
N ALA A 754 45.81 -2.15 8.08
CA ALA A 754 44.75 -3.07 7.70
C ALA A 754 43.38 -2.52 8.12
N LYS A 755 42.36 -2.77 7.30
CA LYS A 755 40.96 -2.43 7.55
C LYS A 755 40.11 -3.68 7.59
N ILE A 756 39.21 -3.77 8.56
CA ILE A 756 38.27 -4.88 8.76
C ILE A 756 36.86 -4.39 8.48
N TYR A 757 36.16 -5.08 7.59
CA TYR A 757 34.78 -4.83 7.20
C TYR A 757 33.92 -6.04 7.60
N ILE A 758 32.71 -5.80 8.09
CA ILE A 758 31.74 -6.89 8.32
C ILE A 758 30.87 -7.06 7.08
N GLY A 759 30.69 -8.30 6.65
CA GLY A 759 29.94 -8.68 5.47
C GLY A 759 30.81 -8.91 4.23
N GLN A 760 30.20 -8.78 3.06
CA GLN A 760 30.78 -9.23 1.78
C GLN A 760 31.41 -8.12 0.93
N PHE A 761 31.29 -6.86 1.36
CA PHE A 761 31.76 -5.69 0.61
C PHE A 761 32.86 -4.93 1.34
N SER A 762 33.95 -4.64 0.61
CA SER A 762 34.98 -3.67 1.02
C SER A 762 34.76 -2.31 0.35
N ALA A 763 34.29 -2.33 -0.90
CA ALA A 763 33.95 -1.14 -1.67
C ALA A 763 32.82 -0.35 -1.00
N ARG A 764 33.06 0.95 -0.78
CA ARG A 764 32.07 1.93 -0.30
C ARG A 764 31.42 1.58 1.06
N THR A 765 31.99 0.62 1.77
CA THR A 765 31.55 0.19 3.11
C THR A 765 32.43 0.84 4.18
N THR A 766 31.91 1.08 5.38
CA THR A 766 32.68 1.62 6.50
C THR A 766 33.40 0.48 7.25
N PRO A 767 34.73 0.53 7.46
CA PRO A 767 35.43 -0.45 8.28
C PRO A 767 35.10 -0.26 9.77
N ILE A 768 35.01 -1.36 10.51
CA ILE A 768 34.63 -1.39 11.94
C ILE A 768 35.83 -1.44 12.89
N ALA A 769 36.96 -1.91 12.37
CA ALA A 769 38.20 -2.12 13.11
C ALA A 769 39.37 -2.15 12.14
N GLY A 770 40.58 -2.01 12.67
CA GLY A 770 41.77 -2.04 11.83
C GLY A 770 43.05 -1.78 12.59
N THR A 771 44.15 -1.68 11.85
CA THR A 771 45.47 -1.25 12.35
C THR A 771 45.88 0.11 11.76
N THR A 772 44.93 0.84 11.16
CA THR A 772 45.11 2.24 10.78
C THR A 772 45.06 3.14 12.03
N ALA A 773 45.64 4.34 11.94
CA ALA A 773 45.74 5.25 13.10
C ALA A 773 44.39 5.73 13.65
N ASP A 774 43.34 5.71 12.82
CA ASP A 774 41.98 6.14 13.12
C ASP A 774 41.05 4.99 13.56
N LEU A 775 41.50 3.73 13.50
CA LEU A 775 40.71 2.56 13.88
C LEU A 775 41.34 1.81 15.06
N SER A 776 40.48 1.38 15.98
CA SER A 776 40.85 0.40 16.99
C SER A 776 40.95 -0.98 16.35
N ASN A 777 41.93 -1.80 16.74
CA ASN A 777 41.96 -3.22 16.36
C ASN A 777 41.00 -4.08 17.20
N LYS A 778 40.16 -3.45 18.02
CA LYS A 778 39.15 -4.07 18.85
C LYS A 778 37.79 -3.45 18.59
N ALA A 779 36.77 -4.30 18.56
CA ALA A 779 35.37 -3.89 18.53
C ALA A 779 34.55 -4.79 19.47
N LEU A 780 33.39 -4.28 19.89
CA LEU A 780 32.42 -5.03 20.68
C LEU A 780 31.40 -5.68 19.76
N PHE A 781 31.03 -6.91 20.08
CA PHE A 781 30.05 -7.68 19.33
C PHE A 781 29.06 -8.35 20.28
N ALA A 782 27.79 -8.33 19.88
CA ALA A 782 26.77 -9.25 20.33
C ALA A 782 27.15 -10.68 19.92
N LYS A 783 26.54 -11.67 20.58
CA LYS A 783 26.67 -13.07 20.16
C LYS A 783 26.11 -13.25 18.75
N GLY A 784 26.84 -13.96 17.90
CA GLY A 784 26.46 -14.19 16.52
C GLY A 784 27.60 -14.80 15.71
N HIS A 785 27.28 -15.20 14.49
CA HIS A 785 28.28 -15.56 13.48
C HIS A 785 28.41 -14.38 12.50
N TYR A 786 29.65 -14.01 12.19
CA TYR A 786 29.94 -12.82 11.38
C TYR A 786 30.88 -13.19 10.24
N ASP A 787 30.46 -12.87 9.01
CA ASP A 787 31.33 -12.83 7.85
C ASP A 787 32.09 -11.49 7.81
N ALA A 788 33.34 -11.51 7.35
CA ALA A 788 34.18 -10.33 7.33
C ALA A 788 35.25 -10.37 6.24
N ILE A 789 35.82 -9.19 5.99
CA ILE A 789 36.90 -8.95 5.04
C ILE A 789 38.01 -8.17 5.73
N ALA A 790 39.25 -8.57 5.50
CA ALA A 790 40.43 -7.78 5.78
C ALA A 790 41.04 -7.29 4.46
N VAL A 791 41.32 -5.98 4.39
CA VAL A 791 42.08 -5.36 3.29
C VAL A 791 43.29 -4.64 3.88
N ALA A 792 44.48 -4.85 3.33
CA ALA A 792 45.68 -4.16 3.80
C ALA A 792 46.63 -3.84 2.64
N PRO A 793 47.26 -2.64 2.65
CA PRO A 793 48.24 -2.27 1.63
C PRO A 793 49.39 -3.27 1.53
N GLY A 794 49.61 -3.84 0.35
CA GLY A 794 50.62 -4.86 0.05
C GLY A 794 50.16 -6.31 0.24
N PHE A 795 48.92 -6.54 0.68
CA PHE A 795 48.41 -7.88 1.06
C PHE A 795 47.06 -8.24 0.44
N GLY A 796 46.39 -7.30 -0.23
CA GLY A 796 45.15 -7.52 -0.94
C GLY A 796 43.94 -7.74 -0.02
N LEU A 797 42.99 -8.53 -0.50
CA LEU A 797 41.73 -8.83 0.18
C LEU A 797 41.71 -10.28 0.69
N THR A 798 41.37 -10.47 1.97
CA THR A 798 41.16 -11.79 2.58
C THR A 798 39.78 -11.87 3.22
N ARG A 799 38.99 -12.88 2.86
CA ARG A 799 37.71 -13.20 3.49
C ARG A 799 37.91 -14.15 4.67
N PHE A 800 37.14 -13.95 5.73
CA PHE A 800 37.13 -14.82 6.90
C PHE A 800 35.79 -14.69 7.61
N ASP A 801 35.48 -15.66 8.47
CA ASP A 801 34.33 -15.63 9.35
C ASP A 801 34.76 -15.89 10.80
N PHE A 802 33.90 -15.53 11.75
CA PHE A 802 34.14 -15.83 13.16
C PHE A 802 32.83 -15.95 13.93
N GLN A 803 32.82 -16.90 14.86
CA GLN A 803 31.78 -17.03 15.87
C GLN A 803 32.13 -16.14 17.06
N VAL A 804 31.13 -15.45 17.59
CA VAL A 804 31.18 -14.68 18.85
C VAL A 804 30.26 -15.34 19.86
N ASP A 805 30.80 -15.67 21.03
CA ASP A 805 30.06 -16.16 22.20
C ASP A 805 29.78 -15.01 23.19
N ASP A 806 28.94 -15.22 24.21
CA ASP A 806 28.58 -14.17 25.18
C ASP A 806 29.74 -13.78 26.11
N GLY A 807 29.95 -12.47 26.31
CA GLY A 807 30.82 -11.91 27.36
C GLY A 807 32.30 -12.32 27.32
N SER A 808 32.80 -12.77 26.17
CA SER A 808 34.14 -13.31 26.00
C SER A 808 35.18 -12.24 25.57
N LYS A 809 36.47 -12.55 25.74
CA LYS A 809 37.58 -11.83 25.10
C LYS A 809 38.18 -12.73 24.04
N GLN A 810 37.98 -12.40 22.77
CA GLN A 810 38.38 -13.23 21.65
C GLN A 810 39.51 -12.57 20.87
N ASN A 811 40.49 -13.37 20.42
CA ASN A 811 41.48 -12.93 19.45
C ASN A 811 41.19 -13.62 18.11
N VAL A 812 40.81 -12.85 17.10
CA VAL A 812 40.63 -13.34 15.74
C VAL A 812 41.91 -13.08 14.96
N LYS A 813 42.64 -14.15 14.65
CA LYS A 813 43.92 -14.08 13.93
C LYS A 813 43.68 -14.23 12.43
N ILE A 814 43.96 -13.17 11.68
CA ILE A 814 43.77 -13.11 10.22
C ILE A 814 45.14 -13.22 9.58
N LYS A 815 45.35 -14.25 8.77
CA LYS A 815 46.61 -14.46 8.04
C LYS A 815 46.44 -13.92 6.63
N MET A 816 47.21 -12.91 6.27
CA MET A 816 47.24 -12.38 4.91
C MET A 816 48.57 -12.73 4.24
N GLN A 817 48.53 -12.93 2.93
CA GLN A 817 49.72 -13.19 2.11
C GLN A 817 50.09 -11.93 1.33
N PRO A 818 51.38 -11.68 1.05
CA PRO A 818 51.77 -10.58 0.19
C PRO A 818 51.09 -10.66 -1.18
N ASN A 819 50.48 -9.56 -1.60
CA ASN A 819 49.94 -9.39 -2.94
C ASN A 819 51.05 -8.86 -3.84
N LEU A 820 51.58 -9.73 -4.69
CA LEU A 820 52.69 -9.44 -5.60
C LEU A 820 52.32 -8.42 -6.68
N ALA A 821 51.03 -8.20 -6.94
CA ALA A 821 50.56 -7.19 -7.87
C ALA A 821 50.31 -5.83 -7.21
N SER A 822 50.40 -5.70 -5.88
CA SER A 822 50.04 -4.45 -5.19
C SER A 822 50.94 -3.27 -5.58
N ALA A 823 50.31 -2.18 -6.01
CA ALA A 823 51.00 -0.91 -6.21
C ALA A 823 51.61 -0.36 -4.91
N ALA A 824 50.98 -0.62 -3.75
CA ALA A 824 51.52 -0.23 -2.45
C ALA A 824 52.79 -1.02 -2.08
N ALA A 825 52.97 -2.22 -2.63
CA ALA A 825 54.21 -3.01 -2.53
C ALA A 825 55.25 -2.64 -3.60
N GLY A 826 54.93 -1.76 -4.55
CA GLY A 826 55.84 -1.29 -5.60
C GLY A 826 55.62 -1.90 -6.99
N ALA A 827 54.55 -2.68 -7.19
CA ALA A 827 54.17 -3.15 -8.53
C ALA A 827 53.77 -1.97 -9.44
N THR A 828 53.90 -2.15 -10.75
CA THR A 828 53.56 -1.09 -11.73
C THR A 828 52.64 -1.63 -12.83
N ALA A 829 51.76 -0.78 -13.35
CA ALA A 829 50.78 -1.12 -14.37
C ALA A 829 50.94 -0.24 -15.62
N THR A 830 50.97 -0.87 -16.80
CA THR A 830 50.99 -0.21 -18.12
C THR A 830 50.06 -0.95 -19.07
N GLY A 831 49.56 -0.33 -20.15
CA GLY A 831 48.73 -1.06 -21.13
C GLY A 831 47.64 -0.22 -21.75
N ASP A 832 46.54 -0.88 -22.13
CA ASP A 832 45.39 -0.27 -22.78
C ASP A 832 44.43 0.39 -21.77
N GLY A 833 43.80 1.49 -22.15
CA GLY A 833 42.71 2.10 -21.37
C GLY A 833 43.16 3.19 -20.39
N LEU A 834 42.31 3.42 -19.39
CA LEU A 834 42.40 4.48 -18.39
C LEU A 834 42.60 3.87 -17.01
N ASN A 835 43.11 4.64 -16.06
CA ASN A 835 43.21 4.22 -14.65
C ASN A 835 43.98 2.90 -14.43
N LEU A 836 45.04 2.64 -15.18
CA LEU A 836 45.79 1.36 -15.15
C LEU A 836 46.20 0.92 -13.75
N VAL A 837 46.66 1.84 -12.90
CA VAL A 837 47.08 1.55 -11.52
C VAL A 837 45.91 1.18 -10.61
N LYS A 838 44.68 1.59 -10.95
CA LYS A 838 43.46 1.23 -10.22
C LYS A 838 43.07 -0.23 -10.35
N LEU A 839 43.72 -1.00 -11.23
CA LEU A 839 43.57 -2.45 -11.28
C LEU A 839 44.33 -3.14 -10.14
N ILE A 840 45.27 -2.46 -9.48
CA ILE A 840 46.21 -3.08 -8.54
C ILE A 840 46.41 -2.22 -7.27
N ASP A 841 45.42 -1.40 -6.93
CA ASP A 841 45.49 -0.47 -5.79
C ASP A 841 44.85 -1.02 -4.51
N GLU A 842 44.36 -2.26 -4.56
CA GLU A 842 43.75 -2.99 -3.44
C GLU A 842 42.42 -2.39 -2.97
N ASP A 843 41.74 -1.67 -3.86
CA ASP A 843 40.45 -1.02 -3.59
C ASP A 843 39.38 -1.39 -4.64
N GLU A 844 38.47 -2.30 -4.28
CA GLU A 844 37.30 -2.65 -5.09
C GLU A 844 36.35 -1.45 -5.34
N GLY A 845 36.54 -0.32 -4.64
CA GLY A 845 35.81 0.93 -4.86
C GLY A 845 36.24 1.69 -6.11
N THR A 846 37.34 1.30 -6.77
CA THR A 846 37.89 1.93 -7.97
C THR A 846 37.98 0.92 -9.12
N ASN A 847 38.35 1.36 -10.32
CA ASN A 847 38.62 0.40 -11.40
C ASN A 847 39.54 0.94 -12.51
N TRP A 848 40.19 -0.01 -13.18
CA TRP A 848 40.67 0.16 -14.54
C TRP A 848 39.49 0.10 -15.51
N ALA A 849 39.58 0.88 -16.58
CA ALA A 849 38.57 0.92 -17.63
C ALA A 849 39.21 0.93 -19.02
N PHE A 850 38.65 0.14 -19.93
CA PHE A 850 38.78 0.37 -21.37
C PHE A 850 37.43 0.84 -21.91
N VAL A 851 37.40 2.05 -22.47
CA VAL A 851 36.19 2.68 -23.03
C VAL A 851 36.31 2.72 -24.56
N GLY A 852 35.71 1.73 -25.21
CA GLY A 852 35.76 1.55 -26.67
C GLY A 852 34.56 2.14 -27.41
N GLU A 853 33.53 2.60 -26.69
CA GLU A 853 32.24 2.99 -27.23
C GLU A 853 32.30 3.97 -28.43
N SER A 854 33.08 5.05 -28.28
CA SER A 854 33.18 6.12 -29.28
C SER A 854 33.86 5.67 -30.58
N THR A 855 34.73 4.65 -30.49
CA THR A 855 35.48 4.08 -31.61
C THR A 855 34.93 2.75 -32.10
N LYS A 856 33.92 2.20 -31.41
CA LYS A 856 33.40 0.84 -31.61
C LYS A 856 34.50 -0.24 -31.58
N THR A 857 35.53 0.00 -30.77
CA THR A 857 36.64 -0.96 -30.60
C THR A 857 36.21 -2.07 -29.64
N SER A 858 36.43 -3.33 -30.03
CA SER A 858 36.14 -4.47 -29.16
C SER A 858 36.95 -4.45 -27.87
N VAL A 859 36.34 -4.94 -26.79
CA VAL A 859 36.99 -5.15 -25.48
C VAL A 859 38.00 -6.31 -25.51
N THR A 860 37.86 -7.25 -26.45
CA THR A 860 38.67 -8.47 -26.49
C THR A 860 40.15 -8.15 -26.73
N GLY A 861 41.01 -8.68 -25.86
CA GLY A 861 42.46 -8.49 -25.90
C GLY A 861 42.94 -7.14 -25.36
N LYS A 862 42.04 -6.33 -24.78
CA LYS A 862 42.42 -5.10 -24.07
C LYS A 862 42.86 -5.47 -22.66
N GLY A 863 44.01 -4.95 -22.26
CA GLY A 863 44.59 -5.41 -21.02
C GLY A 863 45.73 -4.58 -20.47
N VAL A 864 46.17 -4.99 -19.29
CA VAL A 864 47.17 -4.32 -18.47
C VAL A 864 48.34 -5.27 -18.24
N ASN A 865 49.54 -4.80 -18.52
CA ASN A 865 50.80 -5.40 -18.12
C ASN A 865 51.13 -4.95 -16.69
N ILE A 866 51.31 -5.90 -15.80
CA ILE A 866 51.67 -5.71 -14.40
C ILE A 866 53.08 -6.23 -14.18
N HIS A 867 54.00 -5.34 -13.83
CA HIS A 867 55.30 -5.74 -13.28
C HIS A 867 55.13 -5.98 -11.79
N LEU A 868 55.38 -7.22 -11.36
CA LEU A 868 55.18 -7.64 -9.98
C LEU A 868 56.18 -6.95 -9.03
N ALA A 869 55.78 -6.76 -7.78
CA ALA A 869 56.60 -6.20 -6.70
C ALA A 869 57.68 -7.21 -6.24
N VAL A 870 58.61 -7.57 -7.13
CA VAL A 870 59.62 -8.62 -6.93
C VAL A 870 60.96 -8.23 -7.54
N ASP A 871 62.05 -8.62 -6.88
CA ASP A 871 63.42 -8.40 -7.38
C ASP A 871 63.92 -9.54 -8.29
N ALA A 872 63.22 -10.68 -8.28
CA ALA A 872 63.57 -11.89 -9.03
C ALA A 872 62.30 -12.64 -9.46
N PRO A 873 62.38 -13.54 -10.45
CA PRO A 873 61.23 -14.34 -10.87
C PRO A 873 60.64 -15.15 -9.71
N VAL A 874 59.32 -15.06 -9.53
CA VAL A 874 58.57 -15.75 -8.46
C VAL A 874 57.62 -16.77 -9.04
N LYS A 875 57.19 -17.75 -8.21
CA LYS A 875 56.19 -18.75 -8.60
C LYS A 875 54.80 -18.31 -8.16
N VAL A 876 54.00 -17.84 -9.11
CA VAL A 876 52.59 -17.51 -8.91
C VAL A 876 51.73 -18.76 -9.00
N ARG A 877 50.72 -18.87 -8.13
CA ARG A 877 49.77 -19.99 -8.11
C ARG A 877 48.32 -19.60 -7.95
N ARG A 878 48.04 -18.40 -7.46
CA ARG A 878 46.68 -17.94 -7.21
C ARG A 878 46.56 -16.48 -7.61
N ILE A 879 45.44 -16.15 -8.24
CA ILE A 879 45.05 -14.78 -8.55
C ILE A 879 43.69 -14.49 -7.97
N GLN A 880 43.39 -13.22 -7.70
CA GLN A 880 42.04 -12.78 -7.38
C GLN A 880 41.65 -11.62 -8.29
N VAL A 881 40.39 -11.59 -8.72
CA VAL A 881 39.88 -10.56 -9.64
C VAL A 881 38.54 -10.06 -9.14
N SER A 882 38.33 -8.75 -9.18
CA SER A 882 37.04 -8.10 -8.92
C SER A 882 36.56 -7.36 -10.18
N ALA A 883 35.25 -7.38 -10.42
CA ALA A 883 34.60 -6.78 -11.59
C ALA A 883 33.57 -5.71 -11.20
N ILE A 884 33.50 -5.33 -9.91
CA ILE A 884 32.48 -4.43 -9.39
C ILE A 884 32.70 -2.98 -9.86
N ASN A 885 31.82 -2.49 -10.73
CA ASN A 885 31.93 -1.12 -11.22
C ASN A 885 31.82 -0.09 -10.07
N ARG A 886 32.39 1.09 -10.31
CA ARG A 886 32.30 2.22 -9.38
C ARG A 886 31.13 3.14 -9.76
N PRO A 887 30.64 3.95 -8.82
CA PRO A 887 29.68 5.01 -9.11
C PRO A 887 30.24 6.06 -10.07
N THR A 888 29.35 6.92 -10.56
CA THR A 888 29.73 8.08 -11.38
C THR A 888 30.71 8.96 -10.62
N ASP A 889 31.88 9.22 -11.22
CA ASP A 889 32.87 10.17 -10.70
C ASP A 889 33.19 11.22 -11.77
N SER A 890 32.52 12.37 -11.66
CA SER A 890 32.74 13.52 -12.55
C SER A 890 34.17 14.07 -12.52
N LYS A 891 35.00 13.68 -11.55
CA LYS A 891 36.37 14.14 -11.34
C LYS A 891 37.38 13.01 -11.45
N ASP A 892 37.00 11.88 -12.05
CA ASP A 892 37.89 10.75 -12.23
C ASP A 892 39.21 11.20 -12.91
N PRO A 893 40.37 10.99 -12.27
CA PRO A 893 41.64 11.54 -12.73
C PRO A 893 42.14 10.87 -14.03
N GLY A 894 41.68 9.66 -14.35
CA GLY A 894 41.97 8.98 -15.61
C GLY A 894 41.00 9.34 -16.74
N GLY A 895 39.91 10.05 -16.45
CA GLY A 895 38.97 10.56 -17.44
C GLY A 895 37.73 9.70 -17.71
N ASP A 896 37.52 8.58 -17.00
CA ASP A 896 36.29 7.76 -17.13
C ASP A 896 35.11 8.39 -16.36
N THR A 897 34.75 9.63 -16.70
CA THR A 897 33.86 10.47 -15.86
C THR A 897 32.37 10.09 -15.89
N ALA A 898 31.97 9.16 -16.76
CA ALA A 898 30.57 8.79 -16.98
C ALA A 898 30.05 7.77 -15.95
N ALA A 899 28.73 7.60 -15.91
CA ALA A 899 28.10 6.50 -15.19
C ALA A 899 28.49 5.15 -15.83
N GLN A 900 28.83 4.16 -15.01
CA GLN A 900 29.30 2.87 -15.48
C GLN A 900 28.15 1.87 -15.53
N SER A 901 27.71 1.49 -16.73
CA SER A 901 26.69 0.44 -16.90
C SER A 901 27.16 -0.88 -16.30
N ARG A 902 26.29 -1.55 -15.54
CA ARG A 902 26.56 -2.88 -14.98
C ARG A 902 26.91 -3.92 -16.05
N PHE A 903 26.48 -3.72 -17.29
CA PHE A 903 26.78 -4.62 -18.43
C PHE A 903 28.21 -4.46 -18.99
N SER A 904 28.90 -3.39 -18.60
CA SER A 904 30.32 -3.17 -18.94
C SER A 904 31.28 -3.84 -17.94
N ALA A 905 30.78 -4.43 -16.85
CA ALA A 905 31.60 -5.19 -15.93
C ALA A 905 32.28 -6.36 -16.66
N LEU A 906 33.51 -6.67 -16.26
CA LEU A 906 34.24 -7.84 -16.75
C LEU A 906 33.43 -9.12 -16.54
N ARG A 907 33.50 -10.03 -17.51
CA ARG A 907 32.90 -11.37 -17.41
C ARG A 907 33.92 -12.49 -17.55
N ARG A 908 34.80 -12.38 -18.55
CA ARG A 908 35.84 -13.37 -18.84
C ARG A 908 37.17 -12.67 -19.10
N PHE A 909 38.25 -13.26 -18.59
CA PHE A 909 39.60 -12.74 -18.76
C PHE A 909 40.62 -13.84 -19.03
N GLU A 910 41.78 -13.43 -19.52
CA GLU A 910 42.97 -14.24 -19.71
C GLU A 910 44.12 -13.63 -18.92
N VAL A 911 45.00 -14.49 -18.40
CA VAL A 911 46.27 -14.09 -17.79
C VAL A 911 47.41 -14.76 -18.53
N SER A 912 48.35 -13.93 -18.96
CA SER A 912 49.60 -14.35 -19.60
C SER A 912 50.81 -13.94 -18.75
N ALA A 913 51.92 -14.66 -18.87
CA ALA A 913 53.11 -14.44 -18.05
C ALA A 913 54.36 -14.15 -18.90
N CYS A 914 55.27 -13.37 -18.35
CA CYS A 914 56.60 -13.12 -18.89
C CYS A 914 57.64 -13.11 -17.76
N THR A 915 58.84 -13.58 -18.08
CA THR A 915 59.99 -13.53 -17.18
C THR A 915 61.07 -12.67 -17.82
N ARG A 916 61.43 -11.58 -17.16
CA ARG A 916 62.50 -10.69 -17.64
C ARG A 916 63.84 -11.42 -17.66
N THR A 917 64.58 -11.21 -18.74
CA THR A 917 65.94 -11.71 -18.94
C THR A 917 66.79 -10.61 -19.58
N ALA A 918 68.06 -10.89 -19.89
CA ALA A 918 68.92 -9.93 -20.58
C ALA A 918 68.39 -9.48 -21.96
N THR A 919 67.52 -10.26 -22.61
CA THR A 919 66.97 -9.97 -23.94
C THR A 919 65.45 -9.83 -23.98
N VAL A 920 64.77 -10.06 -22.84
CA VAL A 920 63.31 -9.97 -22.71
C VAL A 920 62.99 -8.99 -21.59
N ASP A 921 62.36 -7.88 -21.94
CA ASP A 921 61.98 -6.79 -21.03
C ASP A 921 60.48 -6.80 -20.67
N CYS A 922 59.71 -7.74 -21.23
CA CYS A 922 58.26 -7.87 -21.04
C CYS A 922 57.45 -6.62 -21.42
N SER A 923 57.97 -5.78 -22.33
CA SER A 923 57.28 -4.58 -22.82
C SER A 923 56.30 -4.86 -23.97
N LYS A 924 56.43 -6.02 -24.65
CA LYS A 924 55.62 -6.39 -25.82
C LYS A 924 54.71 -7.57 -25.52
N SER A 925 53.46 -7.52 -25.96
CA SER A 925 52.50 -8.62 -25.79
C SER A 925 53.01 -9.96 -26.34
N THR A 926 53.81 -9.96 -27.41
CA THR A 926 54.41 -11.17 -28.01
C THR A 926 55.44 -11.87 -27.11
N GLN A 927 55.91 -11.23 -26.04
CA GLN A 927 56.82 -11.83 -25.05
C GLN A 927 56.08 -12.59 -23.95
N PHE A 928 54.76 -12.42 -23.86
CA PHE A 928 53.90 -13.11 -22.91
C PHE A 928 53.39 -14.43 -23.49
N HIS A 929 53.17 -15.41 -22.62
CA HIS A 929 52.50 -16.66 -22.97
C HIS A 929 51.32 -16.88 -22.02
N VAL A 930 50.21 -17.40 -22.55
CA VAL A 930 49.00 -17.65 -21.76
C VAL A 930 49.28 -18.69 -20.69
N VAL A 931 48.89 -18.38 -19.44
CA VAL A 931 49.02 -19.30 -18.30
C VAL A 931 47.69 -19.63 -17.66
N TYR A 932 46.67 -18.79 -17.87
CA TYR A 932 45.33 -19.02 -17.36
C TYR A 932 44.28 -18.36 -18.24
N LEU A 933 43.18 -19.07 -18.47
CA LEU A 933 41.99 -18.53 -19.11
C LEU A 933 40.82 -18.79 -18.17
N SER A 934 40.10 -17.74 -17.77
CA SER A 934 38.98 -17.88 -16.85
C SER A 934 37.84 -18.67 -17.49
N PRO A 935 36.96 -19.28 -16.66
CA PRO A 935 35.65 -19.73 -17.11
C PRO A 935 34.90 -18.61 -17.86
N ALA A 936 34.01 -18.98 -18.78
CA ALA A 936 33.27 -18.02 -19.59
C ALA A 936 32.29 -17.15 -18.78
N ASP A 937 31.99 -17.59 -17.56
CA ASP A 937 31.12 -17.01 -16.55
C ASP A 937 31.89 -16.78 -15.24
N ALA A 938 33.18 -16.40 -15.32
CA ALA A 938 33.99 -16.11 -14.13
C ALA A 938 33.33 -15.07 -13.19
N PHE A 939 32.49 -14.21 -13.76
CA PHE A 939 31.48 -13.43 -13.05
C PHE A 939 30.09 -13.75 -13.64
N SER A 940 29.37 -14.66 -13.00
CA SER A 940 28.06 -15.12 -13.46
C SER A 940 26.98 -14.09 -13.11
N ALA A 941 26.24 -13.67 -14.11
CA ALA A 941 25.10 -12.76 -13.97
C ALA A 941 23.91 -13.35 -14.73
N VAL A 942 22.75 -13.29 -14.11
CA VAL A 942 21.48 -13.83 -14.63
C VAL A 942 20.48 -12.70 -14.89
N LYS A 943 19.30 -13.03 -15.43
CA LYS A 943 18.21 -12.05 -15.54
C LYS A 943 17.82 -11.52 -14.15
N PRO A 944 17.42 -10.25 -14.02
CA PRO A 944 17.25 -9.28 -15.11
C PRO A 944 18.51 -8.48 -15.45
N ARG A 945 19.55 -8.50 -14.61
CA ARG A 945 20.81 -7.75 -14.83
C ARG A 945 21.92 -8.26 -13.89
N PRO A 946 23.20 -7.95 -14.16
CA PRO A 946 24.25 -8.13 -13.17
C PRO A 946 23.97 -7.30 -11.92
N VAL A 947 24.33 -7.81 -10.75
CA VAL A 947 24.22 -7.12 -9.46
C VAL A 947 25.55 -7.09 -8.73
N ALA A 948 25.68 -6.27 -7.68
CA ALA A 948 26.93 -6.15 -6.94
C ALA A 948 27.52 -7.49 -6.45
N PRO A 949 26.75 -8.41 -5.83
CA PRO A 949 27.30 -9.69 -5.36
C PRO A 949 27.85 -10.58 -6.49
N ASP A 950 27.34 -10.46 -7.72
CA ASP A 950 27.83 -11.23 -8.89
C ASP A 950 29.27 -10.82 -9.31
N LEU A 951 29.72 -9.65 -8.87
CA LEU A 951 30.89 -8.94 -9.42
C LEU A 951 32.00 -8.69 -8.39
N THR A 952 31.83 -9.14 -7.15
CA THR A 952 32.85 -8.98 -6.09
C THR A 952 34.09 -9.85 -6.34
N MET A 953 35.13 -9.66 -5.53
CA MET A 953 36.38 -10.43 -5.60
C MET A 953 36.17 -11.95 -5.62
N HIS A 954 36.62 -12.59 -6.71
CA HIS A 954 36.71 -14.04 -6.87
C HIS A 954 38.18 -14.51 -6.86
N SER A 955 38.44 -15.72 -6.36
CA SER A 955 39.78 -16.33 -6.33
C SER A 955 39.89 -17.45 -7.35
N PHE A 956 41.01 -17.50 -8.06
CA PHE A 956 41.29 -18.48 -9.11
C PHE A 956 42.66 -19.10 -8.90
N ASP A 957 42.71 -20.43 -8.86
CA ASP A 957 43.97 -21.18 -8.89
C ASP A 957 44.49 -21.24 -10.33
N ILE A 958 45.78 -20.99 -10.50
CA ILE A 958 46.48 -21.06 -11.78
C ILE A 958 47.60 -22.10 -11.73
N PRO A 959 48.02 -22.65 -12.88
CA PRO A 959 49.22 -23.47 -12.95
C PRO A 959 50.43 -22.74 -12.36
N ALA A 960 51.30 -23.48 -11.66
CA ALA A 960 52.49 -22.90 -11.05
C ALA A 960 53.37 -22.22 -12.12
N THR A 961 53.39 -20.90 -12.10
CA THR A 961 53.94 -20.08 -13.18
C THR A 961 55.08 -19.24 -12.66
N THR A 962 56.26 -19.34 -13.29
CA THR A 962 57.39 -18.46 -12.97
C THR A 962 57.25 -17.17 -13.77
N ALA A 963 57.20 -16.02 -13.09
CA ALA A 963 56.99 -14.73 -13.73
C ALA A 963 57.67 -13.59 -12.97
N THR A 964 58.03 -12.54 -13.72
CA THR A 964 58.30 -11.18 -13.18
C THR A 964 57.20 -10.21 -13.58
N ASP A 965 56.49 -10.51 -14.68
CA ASP A 965 55.45 -9.67 -15.23
C ASP A 965 54.26 -10.57 -15.62
N LEU A 966 53.06 -10.11 -15.32
CA LEU A 966 51.81 -10.72 -15.77
C LEU A 966 51.07 -9.75 -16.68
N ARG A 967 50.27 -10.26 -17.59
CA ARG A 967 49.35 -9.47 -18.42
C ARG A 967 47.95 -9.98 -18.18
N PHE A 968 47.08 -9.09 -17.73
CA PHE A 968 45.65 -9.32 -17.53
C PHE A 968 44.90 -8.79 -18.74
N GLU A 969 44.12 -9.62 -19.43
CA GLU A 969 43.39 -9.24 -20.64
C GLU A 969 41.90 -9.57 -20.53
N ALA A 970 41.05 -8.62 -20.89
CA ALA A 970 39.62 -8.86 -21.03
C ALA A 970 39.32 -9.68 -22.29
N ILE A 971 38.51 -10.72 -22.15
CA ILE A 971 37.99 -11.50 -23.27
C ILE A 971 36.57 -11.07 -23.60
N THR A 972 35.71 -10.96 -22.58
CA THR A 972 34.34 -10.44 -22.68
C THR A 972 33.93 -9.65 -21.45
N ASN A 973 33.00 -8.72 -21.63
CA ASN A 973 32.19 -8.12 -20.58
C ASN A 973 30.84 -8.87 -20.45
N GLN A 974 29.99 -8.42 -19.53
CA GLN A 974 28.65 -9.01 -19.34
C GLN A 974 27.78 -8.88 -20.60
N CYS A 975 27.89 -7.79 -21.36
CA CYS A 975 27.08 -7.54 -22.54
C CYS A 975 27.35 -8.50 -23.71
N VAL A 976 28.63 -8.77 -24.01
CA VAL A 976 29.03 -9.61 -25.16
C VAL A 976 29.19 -11.08 -24.79
N GLY A 977 29.48 -11.38 -23.52
CA GLY A 977 29.79 -12.74 -23.08
C GLY A 977 28.67 -13.51 -22.38
N ALA A 978 27.57 -12.86 -22.00
CA ALA A 978 26.50 -13.50 -21.23
C ALA A 978 25.35 -13.98 -22.12
N PRO A 979 25.06 -15.30 -22.19
CA PRO A 979 23.95 -15.84 -22.99
C PRO A 979 22.58 -15.28 -22.62
N ALA A 980 22.37 -14.92 -21.35
CA ALA A 980 21.11 -14.36 -20.86
C ALA A 980 20.73 -13.02 -21.51
N TYR A 981 21.69 -12.31 -22.10
CA TYR A 981 21.52 -10.96 -22.67
C TYR A 981 21.76 -10.94 -24.19
N ALA A 982 21.96 -12.10 -24.81
CA ALA A 982 22.29 -12.23 -26.22
C ALA A 982 21.04 -12.43 -27.08
N GLY A 983 21.10 -11.96 -28.31
CA GLY A 983 20.12 -12.23 -29.36
C GLY A 983 18.78 -11.52 -29.19
N LYS A 984 17.88 -11.75 -30.14
CA LYS A 984 16.52 -11.23 -30.11
C LYS A 984 15.68 -12.01 -29.09
N GLN A 985 15.14 -11.32 -28.08
CA GLN A 985 14.39 -11.91 -26.96
C GLN A 985 12.91 -11.53 -26.89
N ASP A 986 12.46 -10.65 -27.79
CA ASP A 986 11.09 -10.18 -27.89
C ASP A 986 10.66 -10.02 -29.36
N ASN A 987 9.39 -9.70 -29.58
CA ASN A 987 8.76 -9.46 -30.86
C ASN A 987 8.47 -7.96 -31.10
N ASP A 988 8.89 -7.06 -30.20
CA ASP A 988 8.76 -5.62 -30.39
C ASP A 988 9.73 -5.13 -31.50
N PRO A 989 9.23 -4.68 -32.67
CA PRO A 989 10.09 -4.20 -33.74
C PRO A 989 10.81 -2.89 -33.42
N ASN A 990 10.40 -2.18 -32.35
CA ASN A 990 10.99 -0.91 -31.94
C ASN A 990 12.05 -1.08 -30.84
N ASN A 991 12.32 -2.32 -30.42
CA ASN A 991 13.22 -2.61 -29.32
C ASN A 991 14.35 -3.54 -29.77
N VAL A 992 15.58 -3.20 -29.40
CA VAL A 992 16.72 -4.08 -29.59
C VAL A 992 17.00 -4.77 -28.25
N THR A 993 17.05 -6.10 -28.27
CA THR A 993 17.24 -6.92 -27.08
C THR A 993 18.63 -7.52 -26.97
N ASP A 994 19.34 -7.70 -28.08
CA ASP A 994 20.70 -8.19 -28.07
C ASP A 994 21.66 -7.14 -27.49
N CYS A 995 22.29 -7.44 -26.35
CA CYS A 995 23.18 -6.48 -25.71
C CYS A 995 24.35 -6.11 -26.62
N ALA A 996 24.95 -7.11 -27.28
CA ALA A 996 26.16 -6.96 -28.08
C ALA A 996 26.00 -5.97 -29.26
N THR A 997 24.79 -5.86 -29.81
CA THR A 997 24.49 -4.95 -30.91
C THR A 997 23.65 -3.73 -30.51
N GLY A 998 22.85 -3.85 -29.45
CA GLY A 998 21.90 -2.82 -29.00
C GLY A 998 22.42 -1.91 -27.89
N SER A 999 23.51 -2.25 -27.21
CA SER A 999 24.04 -1.46 -26.10
C SER A 999 25.42 -0.88 -26.38
N LEU A 1000 25.60 0.37 -25.96
CA LEU A 1000 26.90 1.05 -25.93
C LEU A 1000 27.89 0.35 -24.99
N SER A 1001 27.39 -0.33 -23.96
CA SER A 1001 28.21 -1.09 -23.01
C SER A 1001 28.96 -2.26 -23.63
N ALA A 1002 28.58 -2.72 -24.84
CA ALA A 1002 29.26 -3.82 -25.53
C ALA A 1002 30.75 -3.54 -25.82
N PHE A 1003 31.14 -2.27 -25.90
CA PHE A 1003 32.50 -1.83 -26.25
C PHE A 1003 33.34 -1.39 -25.04
N ASP A 1004 32.77 -1.45 -23.84
CA ASP A 1004 33.43 -1.03 -22.62
C ASP A 1004 33.69 -2.21 -21.70
N VAL A 1005 34.85 -2.25 -21.07
CA VAL A 1005 35.15 -3.23 -20.02
C VAL A 1005 35.83 -2.57 -18.83
N ARG A 1006 35.41 -2.96 -17.63
CA ARG A 1006 35.95 -2.47 -16.36
C ARG A 1006 36.26 -3.64 -15.44
N ALA A 1007 37.40 -3.56 -14.76
CA ALA A 1007 37.83 -4.50 -13.74
C ALA A 1007 38.44 -3.71 -12.58
N SER A 1008 38.04 -4.07 -11.37
CA SER A 1008 38.23 -3.25 -10.19
C SER A 1008 39.51 -3.58 -9.45
N GLU A 1009 39.94 -4.84 -9.50
CA GLU A 1009 41.15 -5.26 -8.81
C GLU A 1009 41.68 -6.58 -9.39
N PHE A 1010 43.01 -6.74 -9.40
CA PHE A 1010 43.77 -7.91 -9.80
C PHE A 1010 44.90 -8.18 -8.80
N GLN A 1011 44.79 -9.27 -8.05
CA GLN A 1011 45.73 -9.64 -6.98
C GLN A 1011 46.46 -10.94 -7.33
N VAL A 1012 47.70 -11.07 -6.88
CA VAL A 1012 48.61 -12.15 -7.29
C VAL A 1012 49.35 -12.71 -6.08
N PHE A 1013 49.32 -14.04 -5.91
CA PHE A 1013 49.89 -14.73 -4.75
C PHE A 1013 50.73 -15.96 -5.15
N GLU A 1014 51.74 -16.26 -4.35
CA GLU A 1014 52.58 -17.46 -4.53
C GLU A 1014 51.88 -18.78 -4.15
N LYS A 1015 50.83 -18.70 -3.33
CA LYS A 1015 50.09 -19.86 -2.79
C LYS A 1015 48.59 -19.70 -2.86
#